data_AF-A0A8P4K5A7-F1
#
_entry.id   AF-A0A8P4K5A7-F1
#
_cell.length_a   1.000
_cell.length_b   1.000
_cell.length_c   1.000
_cell.angle_alpha   90.00
_cell.angle_beta   90.00
_cell.angle_gamma   90.00
#
_symmetry.space_group_name_H-M   'P 1'
#
loop_
_entity.id
_entity.type
_entity.pdbx_description
1 polymer ?
#
loop_
_entity_poly.entity_id
_entity_poly.type
_entity_poly.pdbx_seq_one_letter_code
_entity_poly.pdbx_strand_id
1 'polypeptide(L)'
;SVCYKMTDDLKQISSFTPVLQECIQKTVDLVFLFDGSASMTESEFNKNKDFIVDIMNSFLNISIKFAAVQFSSDYRKVFDFNDYQAGSALDKLMGEVHLRSLTNTHRALKFVLEGILENPDAGASPDATKVVVLITDGDPSDSDKYGIIKRYDDKNIIRFVIGVKAANLAKFKAIASEPKDKNAFKIQNYDGLTGVLQNFQKKIFQMEGSKVARAEDLRNEMSQTGFGAAFFKDTLILGSVGSNIWRGSLQAIQGKIQTQIEDPQIHNDSYMGYSISVGEKNKAPLYFAGAPRFEHTGQVVLFRLECKNWITEQRIKGDQTGSYFGAELCSVDVNSDGNTDFLLVGAPLFYQPQEKREGQIYVYTLTDEIQLKRELNVTAPSMGRFGTTISSLADLNGDGLRDVAVGAPLEDDNGGAVYIYLGDRQRGIHSTFSQRILGQKIKPGLRFFGQAIDEDTDLGEDGLPNIVIGSQGTAVVLRSRPVVNVMAHLSFQPEKINTKEFDCLGNTDDNLPSVTLTACFEMVEITKSKAGAISSGLNISYILDVDPMRQTHRGFFTVYYLSLLTSTEAKFLNLSTILIFVLFESFFNNMQMTLLLFLQKCVDDTLSPISIRLNFFQIDSESASVVLNVDSIRKRKNKCKNNKNLVCSVCMTTSFFIASFLSDLNRSYNSLTGSLSKVMLNNETFIVEPETDFKYAHLTNSKRELQCLCCLTIDSNKRKNFELVRALFILLISIRMCAGLYLHF
;
A
#
# COMPACT_ATOMS: atom_id res chain seq x y z
N SER A 1 -7.27 -21.04 9.94
CA SER A 1 -6.32 -20.97 8.80
C SER A 1 -5.21 -21.99 8.97
N VAL A 2 -4.54 -22.39 7.89
CA VAL A 2 -3.36 -23.27 7.93
C VAL A 2 -2.23 -22.57 7.20
N CYS A 3 -1.06 -22.49 7.82
CA CYS A 3 0.16 -21.95 7.22
C CYS A 3 1.13 -23.10 6.93
N TYR A 4 1.86 -22.99 5.82
CA TYR A 4 2.82 -23.99 5.38
C TYR A 4 4.20 -23.34 5.30
N LYS A 5 5.21 -24.00 5.87
CA LYS A 5 6.61 -23.68 5.63
C LYS A 5 7.10 -24.59 4.52
N MET A 6 7.63 -24.00 3.46
CA MET A 6 8.12 -24.70 2.28
C MET A 6 9.61 -24.42 2.07
N THR A 7 10.29 -25.34 1.38
CA THR A 7 11.60 -25.13 0.78
C THR A 7 11.48 -24.33 -0.52
N ASP A 8 12.62 -23.90 -1.07
CA ASP A 8 12.70 -23.20 -2.35
C ASP A 8 12.19 -24.05 -3.53
N ASP A 9 12.26 -25.39 -3.44
CA ASP A 9 11.67 -26.32 -4.41
C ASP A 9 10.19 -26.64 -4.13
N LEU A 10 9.51 -25.79 -3.35
CA LEU A 10 8.10 -25.87 -2.97
C LEU A 10 7.70 -27.18 -2.26
N LYS A 11 8.66 -27.86 -1.63
CA LYS A 11 8.36 -29.01 -0.78
C LYS A 11 7.95 -28.55 0.60
N GLN A 12 6.84 -29.08 1.08
CA GLN A 12 6.37 -28.81 2.43
C GLN A 12 7.34 -29.37 3.48
N ILE A 13 7.86 -28.49 4.34
CA ILE A 13 8.68 -28.85 5.50
C ILE A 13 7.78 -29.14 6.70
N SER A 14 6.83 -28.24 6.96
CA SER A 14 5.91 -28.34 8.09
C SER A 14 4.67 -27.49 7.83
N SER A 15 3.57 -27.83 8.49
CA SER A 15 2.39 -26.97 8.57
C SER A 15 2.03 -26.68 10.02
N PHE A 16 1.36 -25.55 10.25
CA PHE A 16 0.85 -25.19 11.56
C PHE A 16 -0.42 -24.34 11.42
N THR A 17 -1.24 -24.36 12.46
CA THR A 17 -2.48 -23.58 12.55
C THR A 17 -2.32 -22.50 13.61
N PRO A 18 -1.97 -21.26 13.24
CA PRO A 18 -1.81 -20.19 14.21
C PRO A 18 -3.17 -19.84 14.82
N VAL A 19 -3.19 -19.63 16.14
CA VAL A 19 -4.38 -19.21 16.91
C VAL A 19 -5.62 -20.07 16.61
N LEU A 20 -5.44 -21.40 16.56
CA LEU A 20 -6.55 -22.31 16.37
C LEU A 20 -7.42 -22.32 17.62
N GLN A 21 -8.62 -21.76 17.51
CA GLN A 21 -9.66 -21.99 18.50
C GLN A 21 -10.21 -23.40 18.28
N GLU A 22 -9.87 -24.33 19.18
CA GLU A 22 -10.47 -25.66 19.15
C GLU A 22 -11.98 -25.58 19.36
N CYS A 23 -12.72 -26.49 18.70
CA CYS A 23 -14.15 -26.61 18.92
C CYS A 23 -14.38 -27.14 20.33
N ILE A 24 -14.61 -26.25 21.28
CA ILE A 24 -14.95 -26.63 22.65
C ILE A 24 -16.39 -27.18 22.61
N GLN A 25 -16.52 -28.49 22.46
CA GLN A 25 -17.78 -29.19 22.68
C GLN A 25 -18.18 -29.02 24.15
N LYS A 26 -18.96 -28.00 24.45
CA LYS A 26 -19.51 -27.82 25.79
C LYS A 26 -20.58 -28.86 26.02
N THR A 27 -20.39 -29.71 27.03
CA THR A 27 -21.45 -30.58 27.54
C THR A 27 -22.66 -29.74 27.98
N VAL A 28 -23.86 -30.17 27.64
CA VAL A 28 -25.11 -29.51 28.06
C VAL A 28 -25.83 -30.40 29.06
N ASP A 29 -26.16 -29.85 30.22
CA ASP A 29 -26.98 -30.52 31.23
C ASP A 29 -28.40 -29.95 31.14
N LEU A 30 -29.34 -30.73 30.59
CA LEU A 30 -30.71 -30.31 30.33
C LEU A 30 -31.69 -31.02 31.26
N VAL A 31 -32.51 -30.24 31.99
CA VAL A 31 -33.55 -30.77 32.87
C VAL A 31 -34.94 -30.43 32.33
N PHE A 32 -35.78 -31.44 32.13
CA PHE A 32 -37.21 -31.27 31.91
C PHE A 32 -37.93 -31.13 33.23
N LEU A 33 -38.59 -30.00 33.42
CA LEU A 33 -39.49 -29.76 34.53
C LEU A 33 -40.92 -29.72 33.98
N PHE A 34 -41.66 -30.81 34.09
CA PHE A 34 -42.97 -30.94 33.46
C PHE A 34 -44.08 -31.03 34.50
N ASP A 35 -45.16 -30.31 34.22
CA ASP A 35 -46.33 -30.21 35.08
C ASP A 35 -47.06 -31.56 35.15
N GLY A 36 -47.53 -31.90 36.34
CA GLY A 36 -48.32 -33.06 36.72
C GLY A 36 -49.58 -32.67 37.49
N SER A 37 -50.06 -31.43 37.33
CA SER A 37 -51.23 -30.88 38.01
C SER A 37 -52.56 -31.51 37.57
N ALA A 38 -53.62 -31.22 38.32
CA ALA A 38 -54.97 -31.74 38.08
C ALA A 38 -55.68 -31.11 36.87
N SER A 39 -55.17 -30.00 36.31
CA SER A 39 -55.74 -29.34 35.11
C SER A 39 -55.51 -30.13 33.82
N MET A 40 -54.56 -31.05 33.83
CA MET A 40 -54.16 -31.87 32.70
C MET A 40 -54.85 -33.24 32.74
N THR A 41 -55.21 -33.76 31.57
CA THR A 41 -55.72 -35.14 31.44
C THR A 41 -54.59 -36.17 31.35
N GLU A 42 -54.88 -37.44 31.62
CA GLU A 42 -53.89 -38.53 31.50
C GLU A 42 -53.28 -38.61 30.08
N SER A 43 -54.09 -38.35 29.05
CA SER A 43 -53.62 -38.32 27.65
C SER A 43 -52.62 -37.19 27.42
N GLU A 44 -52.87 -36.02 28.00
CA GLU A 44 -51.98 -34.86 27.89
C GLU A 44 -50.69 -35.04 28.71
N PHE A 45 -50.77 -35.70 29.86
CA PHE A 45 -49.61 -36.11 30.64
C PHE A 45 -48.72 -37.08 29.85
N ASN A 46 -49.32 -38.06 29.16
CA ASN A 46 -48.57 -38.96 28.31
C ASN A 46 -47.93 -38.22 27.11
N LYS A 47 -48.62 -37.24 26.51
CA LYS A 47 -48.01 -36.40 25.45
C LYS A 47 -46.79 -35.61 25.92
N ASN A 48 -46.74 -35.18 27.19
CA ASN A 48 -45.53 -34.57 27.76
C ASN A 48 -44.38 -35.58 27.82
N LYS A 49 -44.65 -36.82 28.23
CA LYS A 49 -43.65 -37.89 28.26
C LYS A 49 -43.14 -38.19 26.85
N ASP A 50 -44.05 -38.34 25.88
CA ASP A 50 -43.70 -38.59 24.47
C ASP A 50 -42.81 -37.47 23.90
N PHE A 51 -43.14 -36.21 24.19
CA PHE A 51 -42.31 -35.07 23.76
C PHE A 51 -40.89 -35.11 24.36
N ILE A 52 -40.76 -35.46 25.63
CA ILE A 52 -39.44 -35.62 26.27
C ILE A 52 -38.65 -36.74 25.59
N VAL A 53 -39.31 -37.86 25.27
CA VAL A 53 -38.70 -38.98 24.52
C VAL A 53 -38.25 -38.55 23.13
N ASP A 54 -39.07 -37.82 22.38
CA ASP A 54 -38.73 -37.31 21.06
C ASP A 54 -37.50 -36.38 21.10
N ILE A 55 -37.40 -35.53 22.11
CA ILE A 55 -36.22 -34.68 22.33
C ILE A 55 -34.99 -35.55 22.61
N MET A 56 -35.08 -36.48 23.56
CA MET A 56 -33.96 -37.34 23.94
C MET A 56 -33.44 -38.14 22.74
N ASN A 57 -34.34 -38.69 21.92
CA ASN A 57 -33.99 -39.46 20.73
C ASN A 57 -33.38 -38.59 19.62
N SER A 58 -33.85 -37.34 19.48
CA SER A 58 -33.32 -36.39 18.49
C SER A 58 -31.85 -36.00 18.75
N PHE A 59 -31.34 -36.21 19.97
CA PHE A 59 -30.03 -35.74 20.40
C PHE A 59 -29.07 -36.86 20.85
N LEU A 60 -29.32 -38.10 20.44
CA LEU A 60 -28.50 -39.28 20.83
C LEU A 60 -27.02 -39.20 20.40
N ASN A 61 -26.68 -38.38 19.40
CA ASN A 61 -25.31 -38.23 18.87
C ASN A 61 -24.59 -36.98 19.38
N ILE A 62 -25.08 -36.39 20.46
CA ILE A 62 -24.71 -35.06 20.92
C ILE A 62 -24.30 -35.10 22.41
N SER A 63 -23.39 -34.22 22.84
CA SER A 63 -22.86 -34.12 24.22
C SER A 63 -23.87 -33.54 25.24
N ILE A 64 -25.12 -34.02 25.24
CA ILE A 64 -26.18 -33.58 26.16
C ILE A 64 -26.50 -34.69 27.17
N LYS A 65 -26.59 -34.32 28.45
CA LYS A 65 -27.16 -35.16 29.51
C LYS A 65 -28.55 -34.67 29.84
N PHE A 66 -29.49 -35.60 30.02
CA PHE A 66 -30.87 -35.29 30.36
C PHE A 66 -31.22 -35.68 31.80
N ALA A 67 -32.10 -34.92 32.43
CA ALA A 67 -32.80 -35.28 33.66
C ALA A 67 -34.27 -34.86 33.54
N ALA A 68 -35.17 -35.49 34.30
CA ALA A 68 -36.58 -35.11 34.31
C ALA A 68 -37.18 -35.10 35.72
N VAL A 69 -37.98 -34.07 35.98
CA VAL A 69 -38.69 -33.83 37.24
C VAL A 69 -40.14 -33.53 36.92
N GLN A 70 -41.05 -34.32 37.49
CA GLN A 70 -42.47 -34.02 37.50
C GLN A 70 -42.78 -33.10 38.69
N PHE A 71 -43.64 -32.10 38.51
CA PHE A 71 -44.09 -31.26 39.64
C PHE A 71 -45.60 -31.04 39.66
N SER A 72 -46.12 -30.88 40.88
CA SER A 72 -47.50 -30.51 41.15
C SER A 72 -47.55 -29.76 42.50
N SER A 73 -48.36 -30.19 43.49
CA SER A 73 -48.25 -29.71 44.88
C SER A 73 -46.90 -30.08 45.50
N ASP A 74 -46.40 -31.26 45.13
CA ASP A 74 -45.08 -31.79 45.46
C ASP A 74 -44.30 -32.09 44.17
N TYR A 75 -43.02 -32.40 44.28
CA TYR A 75 -42.16 -32.73 43.13
C TYR A 75 -41.62 -34.15 43.23
N ARG A 76 -41.38 -34.80 42.09
CA ARG A 76 -40.72 -36.11 42.01
C ARG A 76 -39.62 -36.08 40.98
N LYS A 77 -38.41 -36.46 41.40
CA LYS A 77 -37.31 -36.78 40.50
C LYS A 77 -37.67 -38.08 39.76
N VAL A 78 -37.91 -37.98 38.45
CA VAL A 78 -38.24 -39.12 37.60
C VAL A 78 -36.96 -39.86 37.23
N PHE A 79 -35.96 -39.12 36.75
CA PHE A 79 -34.60 -39.61 36.55
C PHE A 79 -33.60 -38.44 36.60
N ASP A 80 -32.36 -38.72 36.97
CA ASP A 80 -31.24 -37.76 36.93
C ASP A 80 -30.23 -38.07 35.82
N PHE A 81 -29.12 -37.33 35.77
CA PHE A 81 -28.13 -37.49 34.72
C PHE A 81 -27.40 -38.84 34.79
N ASN A 82 -27.24 -39.41 35.98
CA ASN A 82 -26.68 -40.75 36.15
C ASN A 82 -27.63 -41.81 35.60
N ASP A 83 -28.94 -41.68 35.87
CA ASP A 83 -29.96 -42.56 35.34
C ASP A 83 -30.04 -42.53 33.81
N TYR A 84 -29.86 -41.35 33.21
CA TYR A 84 -29.76 -41.17 31.76
C TYR A 84 -28.53 -41.87 31.18
N GLN A 85 -27.35 -41.64 31.79
CA GLN A 85 -26.11 -42.30 31.35
C GLN A 85 -26.14 -43.82 31.51
N ALA A 86 -26.84 -44.32 32.53
CA ALA A 86 -27.05 -45.76 32.75
C ALA A 86 -28.10 -46.38 31.80
N GLY A 87 -28.77 -45.58 30.96
CA GLY A 87 -29.80 -46.05 30.02
C GLY A 87 -31.16 -46.36 30.66
N SER A 88 -31.35 -46.06 31.94
CA SER A 88 -32.59 -46.36 32.69
C SER A 88 -33.66 -45.25 32.64
N ALA A 89 -33.31 -44.08 32.06
CA ALA A 89 -34.17 -42.90 32.04
C ALA A 89 -35.51 -43.11 31.29
N LEU A 90 -35.50 -43.84 30.17
CA LEU A 90 -36.70 -44.06 29.36
C LEU A 90 -37.76 -44.87 30.12
N ASP A 91 -37.35 -45.96 30.75
CA ASP A 91 -38.25 -46.83 31.52
C ASP A 91 -38.83 -46.08 32.73
N LYS A 92 -38.00 -45.31 33.43
CA LYS A 92 -38.42 -44.46 34.55
C LYS A 92 -39.41 -43.39 34.12
N LEU A 93 -39.18 -42.75 32.97
CA LEU A 93 -40.08 -41.74 32.43
C LEU A 93 -41.44 -42.34 32.05
N MET A 94 -41.45 -43.44 31.31
CA MET A 94 -42.70 -44.07 30.86
C MET A 94 -43.51 -44.65 32.02
N GLY A 95 -42.84 -45.16 33.05
CA GLY A 95 -43.45 -45.66 34.29
C GLY A 95 -43.90 -44.58 35.29
N GLU A 96 -43.64 -43.31 35.03
CA GLU A 96 -44.01 -42.23 35.94
C GLU A 96 -45.53 -42.03 36.02
N VAL A 97 -46.02 -41.80 37.24
CA VAL A 97 -47.45 -41.69 37.57
C VAL A 97 -47.84 -40.22 37.74
N HIS A 98 -48.99 -39.85 37.17
CA HIS A 98 -49.52 -38.48 37.21
C HIS A 98 -49.93 -38.05 38.64
N LEU A 99 -49.34 -36.97 39.16
CA LEU A 99 -49.55 -36.48 40.54
C LEU A 99 -50.93 -35.86 40.82
N ARG A 100 -51.56 -35.23 39.83
CA ARG A 100 -52.94 -34.68 39.85
C ARG A 100 -53.26 -33.74 41.04
N SER A 101 -52.41 -32.76 41.31
CA SER A 101 -52.63 -31.77 42.39
C SER A 101 -52.43 -30.32 41.90
N LEU A 102 -51.92 -29.40 42.73
CA LEU A 102 -51.69 -27.98 42.37
C LEU A 102 -50.48 -27.81 41.43
N THR A 103 -50.10 -26.56 41.11
CA THR A 103 -49.00 -26.23 40.18
C THR A 103 -47.93 -25.39 40.90
N ASN A 104 -47.18 -25.95 41.86
CA ASN A 104 -46.17 -25.22 42.65
C ASN A 104 -44.83 -25.09 41.88
N THR A 105 -44.78 -24.16 40.92
CA THR A 105 -43.67 -24.00 39.99
C THR A 105 -42.37 -23.50 40.64
N HIS A 106 -42.44 -22.51 41.55
CA HIS A 106 -41.24 -21.91 42.13
C HIS A 106 -40.53 -22.87 43.09
N ARG A 107 -41.31 -23.63 43.87
CA ARG A 107 -40.79 -24.70 44.73
C ARG A 107 -40.11 -25.80 43.90
N ALA A 108 -40.69 -26.17 42.75
CA ALA A 108 -40.11 -27.17 41.88
C ALA A 108 -38.80 -26.69 41.21
N LEU A 109 -38.75 -25.42 40.78
CA LEU A 109 -37.51 -24.79 40.28
C LEU A 109 -36.41 -24.79 41.35
N LYS A 110 -36.75 -24.54 42.62
CA LYS A 110 -35.77 -24.64 43.71
C LYS A 110 -35.16 -26.04 43.81
N PHE A 111 -36.00 -27.08 43.74
CA PHE A 111 -35.53 -28.46 43.76
C PHE A 111 -34.66 -28.80 42.54
N VAL A 112 -35.04 -28.37 41.33
CA VAL A 112 -34.24 -28.60 40.13
C VAL A 112 -32.86 -27.94 40.24
N LEU A 113 -32.78 -26.73 40.78
CA LEU A 113 -31.50 -26.05 41.00
C LEU A 113 -30.62 -26.83 41.97
N GLU A 114 -31.11 -27.02 43.20
CA GLU A 114 -30.28 -27.50 44.32
C GLU A 114 -30.10 -29.04 44.29
N GLY A 115 -31.12 -29.78 43.86
CA GLY A 115 -31.15 -31.24 43.91
C GLY A 115 -30.67 -31.93 42.64
N ILE A 116 -30.67 -31.25 41.49
CA ILE A 116 -30.28 -31.81 40.19
C ILE A 116 -29.12 -31.03 39.58
N LEU A 117 -29.30 -29.75 39.25
CA LEU A 117 -28.32 -28.98 38.48
C LEU A 117 -27.04 -28.63 39.24
N GLU A 118 -27.12 -28.45 40.55
CA GLU A 118 -25.97 -28.14 41.41
C GLU A 118 -25.46 -29.33 42.22
N ASN A 119 -26.07 -30.51 42.02
CA ASN A 119 -25.77 -31.70 42.79
C ASN A 119 -24.89 -32.68 41.98
N PRO A 120 -23.59 -32.82 42.31
CA PRO A 120 -22.72 -33.77 41.64
C PRO A 120 -23.19 -35.23 41.78
N ASP A 121 -23.86 -35.56 42.89
CA ASP A 121 -24.38 -36.92 43.14
C ASP A 121 -25.53 -37.28 42.19
N ALA A 122 -26.18 -36.28 41.57
CA ALA A 122 -27.17 -36.46 40.52
C ALA A 122 -26.55 -36.58 39.12
N GLY A 123 -25.21 -36.54 39.01
CA GLY A 123 -24.46 -36.63 37.75
C GLY A 123 -24.26 -35.30 37.02
N ALA A 124 -24.54 -34.18 37.70
CA ALA A 124 -24.38 -32.84 37.13
C ALA A 124 -22.92 -32.51 36.85
N SER A 125 -22.68 -31.96 35.67
CA SER A 125 -21.37 -31.57 35.17
C SER A 125 -21.04 -30.14 35.66
N PRO A 126 -19.91 -29.91 36.36
CA PRO A 126 -19.56 -28.59 36.88
C PRO A 126 -19.46 -27.50 35.79
N ASP A 127 -18.90 -27.84 34.63
CA ASP A 127 -18.59 -26.92 33.54
C ASP A 127 -19.62 -26.92 32.39
N ALA A 128 -20.72 -27.65 32.54
CA ALA A 128 -21.76 -27.73 31.50
C ALA A 128 -22.60 -26.47 31.40
N THR A 129 -23.11 -26.20 30.19
CA THR A 129 -24.22 -25.25 30.01
C THR A 129 -25.48 -25.88 30.60
N LYS A 130 -26.08 -25.23 31.60
CA LYS A 130 -27.25 -25.73 32.33
C LYS A 130 -28.53 -25.16 31.74
N VAL A 131 -29.46 -26.04 31.39
CA VAL A 131 -30.72 -25.68 30.74
C VAL A 131 -31.90 -26.31 31.47
N VAL A 132 -32.97 -25.55 31.69
CA VAL A 132 -34.25 -26.06 32.20
C VAL A 132 -35.34 -25.81 31.18
N VAL A 133 -36.13 -26.84 30.88
CA VAL A 133 -37.33 -26.75 30.04
C VAL A 133 -38.55 -26.97 30.93
N LEU A 134 -39.25 -25.88 31.24
CA LEU A 134 -40.50 -25.90 32.00
C LEU A 134 -41.68 -26.10 31.03
N ILE A 135 -42.47 -27.15 31.25
CA ILE A 135 -43.70 -27.44 30.47
C ILE A 135 -44.89 -27.42 31.43
N THR A 136 -45.87 -26.55 31.21
CA THR A 136 -46.98 -26.33 32.16
C THR A 136 -48.25 -25.83 31.49
N ASP A 137 -49.43 -26.23 31.97
CA ASP A 137 -50.73 -25.74 31.45
C ASP A 137 -51.44 -24.73 32.36
N GLY A 138 -51.01 -24.65 33.62
CA GLY A 138 -51.54 -23.74 34.63
C GLY A 138 -50.56 -22.65 35.07
N ASP A 139 -51.09 -21.54 35.57
CA ASP A 139 -50.32 -20.50 36.26
C ASP A 139 -49.71 -21.06 37.56
N PRO A 140 -48.52 -20.57 37.98
CA PRO A 140 -47.94 -20.96 39.26
C PRO A 140 -48.92 -20.72 40.43
N SER A 141 -49.15 -21.76 41.22
CA SER A 141 -49.98 -21.72 42.44
C SER A 141 -49.21 -21.17 43.65
N ASP A 142 -47.89 -21.05 43.53
CA ASP A 142 -46.99 -20.49 44.54
C ASP A 142 -46.35 -19.17 44.08
N SER A 143 -45.82 -18.41 45.04
CA SER A 143 -45.06 -17.18 44.78
C SER A 143 -43.57 -17.41 44.93
N ASP A 144 -42.76 -16.62 44.22
CA ASP A 144 -41.30 -16.64 44.32
C ASP A 144 -40.78 -16.02 45.63
N LYS A 145 -41.05 -16.68 46.77
CA LYS A 145 -40.65 -16.19 48.09
C LYS A 145 -39.13 -16.20 48.31
N TYR A 146 -38.38 -16.95 47.50
CA TYR A 146 -36.93 -17.16 47.68
C TYR A 146 -36.08 -16.53 46.58
N GLY A 147 -36.68 -15.75 45.67
CA GLY A 147 -35.98 -15.14 44.54
C GLY A 147 -35.32 -16.17 43.64
N ILE A 148 -35.96 -17.32 43.42
CA ILE A 148 -35.39 -18.44 42.66
C ILE A 148 -35.09 -18.02 41.23
N ILE A 149 -35.94 -17.21 40.60
CA ILE A 149 -35.71 -16.75 39.21
C ILE A 149 -34.41 -15.95 39.13
N LYS A 150 -34.17 -15.05 40.09
CA LYS A 150 -32.93 -14.29 40.18
C LYS A 150 -31.71 -15.19 40.39
N ARG A 151 -31.81 -16.21 41.26
CA ARG A 151 -30.71 -17.17 41.48
C ARG A 151 -30.33 -17.94 40.21
N TYR A 152 -31.32 -18.28 39.38
CA TYR A 152 -31.07 -18.90 38.08
C TYR A 152 -30.36 -17.94 37.11
N ASP A 153 -30.73 -16.65 37.11
CA ASP A 153 -30.07 -15.61 36.31
C ASP A 153 -28.63 -15.37 36.75
N ASP A 154 -28.39 -15.22 38.06
CA ASP A 154 -27.05 -15.03 38.64
C ASP A 154 -26.09 -16.19 38.31
N LYS A 155 -26.65 -17.38 38.07
CA LYS A 155 -25.91 -18.61 37.72
C LYS A 155 -25.87 -18.89 36.22
N ASN A 156 -26.39 -17.98 35.38
CA ASN A 156 -26.46 -18.13 33.92
C ASN A 156 -27.15 -19.43 33.45
N ILE A 157 -28.16 -19.90 34.20
CA ILE A 157 -28.93 -21.10 33.84
C ILE A 157 -30.08 -20.70 32.91
N ILE A 158 -30.09 -21.29 31.71
CA ILE A 158 -31.04 -20.95 30.66
C ILE A 158 -32.38 -21.64 30.94
N ARG A 159 -33.47 -20.88 30.95
CA ARG A 159 -34.82 -21.37 31.21
C ARG A 159 -35.70 -21.16 30.00
N PHE A 160 -36.17 -22.27 29.42
CA PHE A 160 -37.20 -22.30 28.39
C PHE A 160 -38.53 -22.63 29.04
N VAL A 161 -39.58 -21.88 28.70
CA VAL A 161 -40.91 -22.07 29.27
C VAL A 161 -41.91 -22.32 28.16
N ILE A 162 -42.64 -23.43 28.26
CA ILE A 162 -43.67 -23.86 27.33
C ILE A 162 -44.99 -23.87 28.09
N GLY A 163 -45.80 -22.83 27.86
CA GLY A 163 -47.15 -22.72 28.39
C GLY A 163 -48.17 -23.34 27.43
N VAL A 164 -49.04 -24.22 27.93
CA VAL A 164 -50.07 -24.90 27.14
C VAL A 164 -51.47 -24.38 27.53
N LYS A 165 -52.41 -24.32 26.59
CA LYS A 165 -53.81 -23.90 26.81
C LYS A 165 -53.96 -22.51 27.47
N ALA A 166 -54.57 -22.46 28.66
CA ALA A 166 -55.03 -21.26 29.37
C ALA A 166 -53.90 -20.52 30.08
N ALA A 167 -52.69 -21.07 30.08
CA ALA A 167 -51.45 -20.46 30.48
C ALA A 167 -51.36 -18.93 30.14
N ASN A 168 -51.20 -18.06 31.15
CA ASN A 168 -50.97 -16.63 30.97
C ASN A 168 -49.54 -16.33 30.50
N LEU A 169 -49.38 -15.91 29.24
CA LEU A 169 -48.09 -15.62 28.62
C LEU A 169 -47.25 -14.59 29.40
N ALA A 170 -47.87 -13.60 30.06
CA ALA A 170 -47.14 -12.59 30.83
C ALA A 170 -46.45 -13.19 32.06
N LYS A 171 -47.09 -14.16 32.72
CA LYS A 171 -46.52 -14.86 33.89
C LYS A 171 -45.40 -15.82 33.47
N PHE A 172 -45.53 -16.52 32.35
CA PHE A 172 -44.48 -17.41 31.85
C PHE A 172 -43.26 -16.67 31.32
N LYS A 173 -43.45 -15.52 30.67
CA LYS A 173 -42.34 -14.64 30.27
C LYS A 173 -41.54 -14.16 31.48
N ALA A 174 -42.15 -14.02 32.66
CA ALA A 174 -41.42 -13.64 33.87
C ALA A 174 -40.47 -14.74 34.38
N ILE A 175 -40.73 -16.01 34.06
CA ILE A 175 -39.92 -17.16 34.48
C ILE A 175 -38.80 -17.46 33.47
N ALA A 176 -39.06 -17.27 32.17
CA ALA A 176 -38.10 -17.55 31.10
C ALA A 176 -36.86 -16.63 31.15
N SER A 177 -35.72 -17.12 30.65
CA SER A 177 -34.50 -16.32 30.51
C SER A 177 -34.60 -15.33 29.35
N GLU A 178 -33.82 -14.24 29.40
CA GLU A 178 -33.74 -13.28 28.29
C GLU A 178 -33.08 -13.89 27.03
N PRO A 179 -33.48 -13.48 25.80
CA PRO A 179 -34.63 -12.64 25.48
C PRO A 179 -35.96 -13.41 25.64
N LYS A 180 -36.86 -12.88 26.48
CA LYS A 180 -38.11 -13.56 26.88
C LYS A 180 -38.99 -13.99 25.71
N ASP A 181 -39.08 -13.16 24.67
CA ASP A 181 -39.88 -13.46 23.48
C ASP A 181 -39.39 -14.65 22.68
N LYS A 182 -38.12 -15.02 22.85
CA LYS A 182 -37.57 -16.23 22.22
C LYS A 182 -37.69 -17.43 23.16
N ASN A 183 -37.64 -17.26 24.48
CA ASN A 183 -37.50 -18.38 25.42
C ASN A 183 -38.81 -18.78 26.12
N ALA A 184 -39.89 -18.01 25.95
CA ALA A 184 -41.23 -18.36 26.38
C ALA A 184 -42.14 -18.63 25.18
N PHE A 185 -42.72 -19.83 25.12
CA PHE A 185 -43.62 -20.28 24.06
C PHE A 185 -45.00 -20.54 24.63
N LYS A 186 -46.03 -20.14 23.89
CA LYS A 186 -47.42 -20.53 24.18
C LYS A 186 -47.95 -21.38 23.04
N ILE A 187 -48.44 -22.57 23.38
CA ILE A 187 -49.09 -23.49 22.44
C ILE A 187 -50.56 -23.70 22.85
N GLN A 188 -51.42 -23.87 21.85
CA GLN A 188 -52.87 -23.98 22.09
C GLN A 188 -53.23 -25.34 22.73
N ASN A 189 -52.55 -26.40 22.32
CA ASN A 189 -52.72 -27.76 22.81
C ASN A 189 -51.37 -28.50 22.75
N TYR A 190 -51.33 -29.70 23.32
CA TYR A 190 -50.13 -30.54 23.38
C TYR A 190 -49.69 -31.09 22.01
N ASP A 191 -50.55 -31.07 20.98
CA ASP A 191 -50.14 -31.43 19.61
C ASP A 191 -49.20 -30.38 18.98
N GLY A 192 -49.21 -29.14 19.51
CA GLY A 192 -48.29 -28.09 19.11
C GLY A 192 -46.84 -28.29 19.57
N LEU A 193 -46.57 -29.27 20.45
CA LEU A 193 -45.22 -29.56 20.96
C LEU A 193 -44.25 -29.96 19.84
N THR A 194 -44.73 -30.59 18.76
CA THR A 194 -43.92 -30.95 17.59
C THR A 194 -43.35 -29.73 16.86
N GLY A 195 -44.07 -28.60 16.83
CA GLY A 195 -43.57 -27.33 16.27
C GLY A 195 -42.55 -26.67 17.19
N VAL A 196 -42.70 -26.84 18.51
CA VAL A 196 -41.71 -26.39 19.50
C VAL A 196 -40.43 -27.21 19.39
N LEU A 197 -40.52 -28.52 19.15
CA LEU A 197 -39.39 -29.43 18.96
C LEU A 197 -38.41 -28.92 17.90
N GLN A 198 -38.90 -28.54 16.71
CA GLN A 198 -38.04 -28.05 15.62
C GLN A 198 -37.31 -26.74 15.95
N ASN A 199 -37.99 -25.82 16.63
CA ASN A 199 -37.37 -24.56 17.07
C ASN A 199 -36.39 -24.79 18.21
N PHE A 200 -36.70 -25.74 19.10
CA PHE A 200 -35.85 -26.12 20.21
C PHE A 200 -34.58 -26.82 19.73
N GLN A 201 -34.69 -27.71 18.74
CA GLN A 201 -33.55 -28.33 18.04
C GLN A 201 -32.60 -27.28 17.48
N LYS A 202 -33.09 -26.33 16.69
CA LYS A 202 -32.25 -25.25 16.13
C LYS A 202 -31.52 -24.45 17.20
N LYS A 203 -32.16 -24.21 18.35
CA LYS A 203 -31.55 -23.48 19.46
C LYS A 203 -30.49 -24.29 20.19
N ILE A 204 -30.73 -25.57 20.44
CA ILE A 204 -29.73 -26.43 21.08
C ILE A 204 -28.48 -26.56 20.21
N PHE A 205 -28.62 -26.76 18.89
CA PHE A 205 -27.48 -26.75 17.97
C PHE A 205 -26.71 -25.41 17.99
N GLN A 206 -27.41 -24.28 18.12
CA GLN A 206 -26.77 -22.97 18.28
C GLN A 206 -26.03 -22.81 19.63
N MET A 207 -26.47 -23.51 20.69
CA MET A 207 -25.87 -23.47 22.03
C MET A 207 -24.65 -24.38 22.18
N GLU A 208 -24.55 -25.46 21.41
CA GLU A 208 -23.34 -26.29 21.35
C GLU A 208 -22.21 -25.68 20.53
N GLY A 209 -22.55 -24.94 19.48
CA GLY A 209 -21.58 -24.24 18.64
C GLY A 209 -21.15 -22.87 19.18
N SER A 210 -21.70 -22.40 20.29
CA SER A 210 -21.42 -21.06 20.79
C SER A 210 -21.89 -20.88 22.24
N LYS A 211 -20.99 -20.40 23.12
CA LYS A 211 -21.43 -19.48 24.17
C LYS A 211 -22.08 -18.32 23.42
N VAL A 212 -23.41 -18.29 23.30
CA VAL A 212 -24.19 -17.10 22.95
C VAL A 212 -23.52 -16.24 21.87
N ALA A 213 -23.96 -16.35 20.61
CA ALA A 213 -23.68 -15.35 19.58
C ALA A 213 -24.27 -13.97 19.94
N ARG A 214 -23.72 -13.30 20.95
CA ARG A 214 -23.50 -11.86 20.90
C ARG A 214 -22.21 -11.71 20.14
N ALA A 215 -22.23 -10.92 19.07
CA ALA A 215 -21.01 -10.49 18.40
C ALA A 215 -20.00 -9.87 19.39
N GLU A 216 -20.42 -9.49 20.59
CA GLU A 216 -19.66 -8.87 21.68
C GLU A 216 -18.58 -9.74 22.35
N ASP A 217 -18.54 -11.07 22.13
CA ASP A 217 -17.57 -11.97 22.80
C ASP A 217 -16.64 -12.76 21.85
N LEU A 218 -16.71 -12.54 20.53
CA LEU A 218 -15.85 -13.23 19.56
C LEU A 218 -14.39 -12.80 19.75
N ARG A 219 -13.52 -13.75 20.10
CA ARG A 219 -12.08 -13.51 20.29
C ARG A 219 -11.27 -13.98 19.10
N ASN A 220 -11.28 -15.28 18.79
CA ASN A 220 -10.43 -15.86 17.75
C ASN A 220 -11.15 -16.90 16.89
N GLU A 221 -12.43 -17.15 17.12
CA GLU A 221 -13.27 -18.06 16.34
C GLU A 221 -13.28 -17.69 14.86
N MET A 222 -13.29 -16.38 14.58
CA MET A 222 -13.26 -15.81 13.22
C MET A 222 -11.91 -15.16 12.90
N SER A 223 -10.82 -15.54 13.59
CA SER A 223 -9.53 -14.83 13.54
C SER A 223 -8.99 -14.58 12.13
N GLN A 224 -9.17 -15.57 11.23
CA GLN A 224 -8.62 -15.56 9.87
C GLN A 224 -7.11 -15.26 9.86
N THR A 225 -6.37 -15.74 10.86
CA THR A 225 -4.93 -15.51 10.99
C THR A 225 -4.18 -15.97 9.74
N GLY A 226 -3.24 -15.16 9.26
CA GLY A 226 -2.54 -15.34 7.99
C GLY A 226 -3.22 -14.64 6.81
N PHE A 227 -4.16 -13.73 7.06
CA PHE A 227 -4.78 -12.91 6.02
C PHE A 227 -3.74 -12.00 5.33
N GLY A 228 -2.93 -11.32 6.13
CA GLY A 228 -1.66 -10.74 5.71
C GLY A 228 -0.50 -11.53 6.30
N ALA A 229 0.65 -11.51 5.65
CA ALA A 229 1.86 -12.16 6.17
C ALA A 229 3.10 -11.36 5.78
N ALA A 230 4.06 -11.26 6.69
CA ALA A 230 5.38 -10.74 6.40
C ALA A 230 6.43 -11.52 7.20
N PHE A 231 7.56 -11.79 6.57
CA PHE A 231 8.67 -12.50 7.20
C PHE A 231 9.90 -11.59 7.21
N PHE A 232 10.51 -11.42 8.38
CA PHE A 232 11.72 -10.62 8.51
C PHE A 232 12.69 -11.28 9.48
N LYS A 233 13.91 -11.57 8.99
CA LYS A 233 14.95 -12.34 9.71
C LYS A 233 14.41 -13.70 10.15
N ASP A 234 14.10 -13.87 11.44
CA ASP A 234 13.57 -15.12 12.01
C ASP A 234 12.15 -14.98 12.58
N THR A 235 11.49 -13.85 12.29
CA THR A 235 10.18 -13.52 12.82
C THR A 235 9.15 -13.50 11.70
N LEU A 236 8.15 -14.37 11.82
CA LEU A 236 6.96 -14.35 10.96
C LEU A 236 5.86 -13.55 11.64
N ILE A 237 5.32 -12.55 10.95
CA ILE A 237 4.17 -11.77 11.40
C ILE A 237 2.98 -12.16 10.54
N LEU A 238 1.88 -12.54 11.18
CA LEU A 238 0.63 -12.89 10.51
C LEU A 238 -0.49 -11.95 10.95
N GLY A 239 -1.27 -11.48 9.98
CA GLY A 239 -2.44 -10.65 10.21
C GLY A 239 -3.65 -11.49 10.56
N SER A 240 -4.37 -11.08 11.59
CA SER A 240 -5.53 -11.80 12.13
C SER A 240 -6.73 -10.87 12.18
N VAL A 241 -7.27 -10.57 10.99
CA VAL A 241 -8.26 -9.50 10.77
C VAL A 241 -9.56 -9.70 11.54
N GLY A 242 -9.99 -10.94 11.75
CA GLY A 242 -11.26 -11.23 12.43
C GLY A 242 -11.14 -11.47 13.93
N SER A 243 -9.92 -11.31 14.49
CA SER A 243 -9.72 -11.38 15.94
C SER A 243 -10.41 -10.22 16.65
N ASN A 244 -10.98 -10.51 17.83
CA ASN A 244 -11.66 -9.59 18.72
C ASN A 244 -12.74 -8.78 17.99
N ILE A 245 -13.74 -9.45 17.42
CA ILE A 245 -14.87 -8.81 16.72
C ILE A 245 -14.37 -7.95 15.56
N TRP A 246 -13.53 -8.54 14.71
CA TRP A 246 -12.93 -7.87 13.56
C TRP A 246 -12.17 -6.56 13.88
N ARG A 247 -11.82 -6.34 15.15
CA ARG A 247 -10.84 -5.31 15.54
C ARG A 247 -9.52 -5.56 14.80
N GLY A 248 -9.13 -6.83 14.73
CA GLY A 248 -7.90 -7.29 14.13
C GLY A 248 -6.74 -7.31 15.12
N SER A 249 -5.74 -8.14 14.83
CA SER A 249 -4.48 -8.23 15.58
C SER A 249 -3.36 -8.72 14.67
N LEU A 250 -2.11 -8.60 15.11
CA LEU A 250 -1.00 -9.32 14.51
C LEU A 250 -0.57 -10.49 15.40
N GLN A 251 0.00 -11.51 14.80
CA GLN A 251 0.56 -12.68 15.48
C GLN A 251 2.02 -12.79 15.09
N ALA A 252 2.91 -12.49 16.03
CA ALA A 252 4.35 -12.65 15.86
C ALA A 252 4.78 -14.05 16.29
N ILE A 253 5.47 -14.74 15.40
CA ILE A 253 5.93 -16.12 15.59
C ILE A 253 7.45 -16.13 15.43
N GLN A 254 8.13 -16.48 16.52
CA GLN A 254 9.59 -16.64 16.56
C GLN A 254 9.91 -18.03 17.12
N GLY A 255 10.24 -18.96 16.24
CA GLY A 255 10.39 -20.38 16.61
C GLY A 255 9.08 -20.97 17.15
N LYS A 256 9.04 -21.31 18.45
CA LYS A 256 7.84 -21.83 19.14
C LYS A 256 7.04 -20.75 19.88
N ILE A 257 7.59 -19.55 20.03
CA ILE A 257 6.96 -18.47 20.79
C ILE A 257 5.98 -17.76 19.85
N GLN A 258 4.72 -17.66 20.28
CA GLN A 258 3.67 -16.91 19.60
C GLN A 258 3.24 -15.75 20.50
N THR A 259 3.23 -14.54 19.95
CA THR A 259 2.83 -13.33 20.68
C THR A 259 1.78 -12.59 19.86
N GLN A 260 0.63 -12.34 20.47
CA GLN A 260 -0.43 -11.52 19.90
C GLN A 260 -0.10 -10.04 20.14
N ILE A 261 -0.15 -9.25 19.07
CA ILE A 261 0.12 -7.81 19.09
C ILE A 261 -1.19 -7.10 18.79
N GLU A 262 -1.56 -6.21 19.69
CA GLU A 262 -2.80 -5.43 19.62
C GLU A 262 -2.50 -3.96 19.86
N ASP A 263 -3.29 -3.11 19.21
CA ASP A 263 -3.29 -1.68 19.50
C ASP A 263 -4.52 -1.31 20.32
N PRO A 264 -4.38 -0.74 21.53
CA PRO A 264 -5.51 -0.45 22.41
C PRO A 264 -6.48 0.60 21.84
N GLN A 265 -6.05 1.45 20.90
CA GLN A 265 -6.87 2.50 20.29
C GLN A 265 -7.63 2.04 19.05
N ILE A 266 -7.29 0.89 18.47
CA ILE A 266 -8.07 0.30 17.38
C ILE A 266 -9.39 -0.23 17.92
N HIS A 267 -10.50 0.16 17.31
CA HIS A 267 -11.86 -0.28 17.68
C HIS A 267 -12.28 -1.52 16.89
N ASN A 268 -13.41 -2.11 17.26
CA ASN A 268 -14.02 -3.25 16.55
C ASN A 268 -14.26 -2.92 15.07
N ASP A 269 -14.36 -3.95 14.23
CA ASP A 269 -14.62 -3.84 12.78
C ASP A 269 -13.59 -3.00 11.98
N SER A 270 -12.36 -2.88 12.48
CA SER A 270 -11.29 -2.08 11.86
C SER A 270 -10.39 -2.86 10.90
N TYR A 271 -10.36 -4.19 11.04
CA TYR A 271 -9.56 -5.12 10.25
C TYR A 271 -8.04 -4.89 10.36
N MET A 272 -7.54 -4.59 11.56
CA MET A 272 -6.08 -4.45 11.73
C MET A 272 -5.35 -5.76 11.38
N GLY A 273 -4.29 -5.64 10.60
CA GLY A 273 -3.56 -6.79 10.04
C GLY A 273 -4.09 -7.24 8.68
N TYR A 274 -4.91 -6.43 8.01
CA TYR A 274 -5.34 -6.68 6.62
C TYR A 274 -4.14 -6.68 5.67
N SER A 275 -3.26 -5.69 5.82
CA SER A 275 -1.98 -5.59 5.14
C SER A 275 -0.87 -5.46 6.18
N ILE A 276 0.31 -5.96 5.84
CA ILE A 276 1.49 -5.94 6.70
C ILE A 276 2.69 -5.61 5.85
N SER A 277 3.53 -4.70 6.32
CA SER A 277 4.84 -4.43 5.73
C SER A 277 5.88 -4.33 6.83
N VAL A 278 7.13 -4.70 6.54
CA VAL A 278 8.22 -4.68 7.51
C VAL A 278 9.37 -3.89 6.93
N GLY A 279 9.81 -2.88 7.68
CA GLY A 279 10.98 -2.09 7.38
C GLY A 279 12.08 -2.25 8.43
N GLU A 280 13.20 -1.58 8.20
CA GLU A 280 14.32 -1.52 9.14
C GLU A 280 14.82 -0.08 9.23
N LYS A 281 15.15 0.40 10.43
CA LYS A 281 15.79 1.71 10.62
C LYS A 281 16.85 1.56 11.70
N ASN A 282 18.10 1.92 11.39
CA ASN A 282 19.25 1.76 12.29
C ASN A 282 19.37 0.32 12.85
N LYS A 283 19.14 -0.69 12.01
CA LYS A 283 19.10 -2.13 12.36
C LYS A 283 17.95 -2.56 13.29
N ALA A 284 17.03 -1.66 13.61
CA ALA A 284 15.82 -1.97 14.37
C ALA A 284 14.66 -2.27 13.40
N PRO A 285 13.99 -3.43 13.51
CA PRO A 285 12.84 -3.74 12.68
C PRO A 285 11.63 -2.89 13.06
N LEU A 286 10.89 -2.46 12.05
CA LEU A 286 9.67 -1.69 12.15
C LEU A 286 8.54 -2.43 11.45
N TYR A 287 7.38 -2.52 12.10
CA TYR A 287 6.26 -3.32 11.62
C TYR A 287 5.05 -2.43 11.38
N PHE A 288 4.59 -2.38 10.14
CA PHE A 288 3.45 -1.58 9.73
C PHE A 288 2.23 -2.47 9.53
N ALA A 289 1.10 -2.09 10.12
CA ALA A 289 -0.16 -2.83 10.02
C ALA A 289 -1.27 -1.93 9.47
N GLY A 290 -1.93 -2.39 8.42
CA GLY A 290 -3.12 -1.74 7.87
C GLY A 290 -4.40 -2.15 8.58
N ALA A 291 -5.25 -1.17 8.87
CA ALA A 291 -6.60 -1.32 9.40
C ALA A 291 -7.58 -0.52 8.50
N PRO A 292 -7.86 -0.99 7.28
CA PRO A 292 -8.52 -0.20 6.24
C PRO A 292 -10.00 0.13 6.53
N ARG A 293 -10.60 -0.49 7.55
CA ARG A 293 -11.98 -0.19 7.98
C ARG A 293 -12.07 0.67 9.23
N PHE A 294 -10.94 1.02 9.87
CA PHE A 294 -10.93 1.85 11.07
C PHE A 294 -11.69 3.16 10.82
N GLU A 295 -12.73 3.40 11.64
CA GLU A 295 -13.66 4.53 11.51
C GLU A 295 -14.15 4.77 10.07
N HIS A 296 -14.25 3.70 9.28
CA HIS A 296 -14.59 3.72 7.86
C HIS A 296 -13.67 4.56 6.96
N THR A 297 -12.59 5.15 7.47
CA THR A 297 -11.62 5.94 6.72
C THR A 297 -10.34 5.15 6.45
N GLY A 298 -9.98 4.28 7.39
CA GLY A 298 -8.76 3.48 7.36
C GLY A 298 -7.66 4.07 8.24
N GLN A 299 -6.78 3.22 8.75
CA GLN A 299 -5.63 3.62 9.57
C GLN A 299 -4.44 2.69 9.32
N VAL A 300 -3.23 3.21 9.50
CA VAL A 300 -1.98 2.45 9.55
C VAL A 300 -1.36 2.62 10.92
N VAL A 301 -0.92 1.52 11.53
CA VAL A 301 -0.28 1.50 12.85
C VAL A 301 1.17 1.04 12.69
N LEU A 302 2.11 1.78 13.27
CA LEU A 302 3.52 1.44 13.33
C LEU A 302 3.86 0.85 14.70
N PHE A 303 4.38 -0.37 14.70
CA PHE A 303 4.85 -1.08 15.87
C PHE A 303 6.36 -1.25 15.87
N ARG A 304 6.94 -1.21 17.07
CA ARG A 304 8.34 -1.51 17.35
C ARG A 304 8.45 -2.49 18.50
N LEU A 305 9.48 -3.33 18.46
CA LEU A 305 9.78 -4.29 19.52
C LEU A 305 10.91 -3.75 20.40
N GLU A 306 10.61 -3.43 21.66
CA GLU A 306 11.60 -3.02 22.66
C GLU A 306 11.63 -3.99 23.83
N CYS A 307 12.80 -4.58 24.14
CA CYS A 307 12.99 -5.48 25.29
C CYS A 307 11.92 -6.59 25.41
N LYS A 308 11.43 -7.11 24.26
CA LYS A 308 10.34 -8.12 24.10
C LYS A 308 8.91 -7.59 24.24
N ASN A 309 8.71 -6.30 24.47
CA ASN A 309 7.39 -5.68 24.47
C ASN A 309 7.13 -4.97 23.15
N TRP A 310 5.92 -5.15 22.63
CA TRP A 310 5.45 -4.46 21.43
C TRP A 310 4.90 -3.09 21.82
N ILE A 311 5.42 -2.04 21.18
CA ILE A 311 5.05 -0.66 21.42
C ILE A 311 4.46 -0.10 20.14
N THR A 312 3.35 0.63 20.27
CA THR A 312 2.83 1.44 19.17
C THR A 312 3.54 2.79 19.13
N GLU A 313 4.32 3.03 18.07
CA GLU A 313 5.05 4.28 17.87
C GLU A 313 4.17 5.37 17.27
N GLN A 314 3.38 5.03 16.25
CA GLN A 314 2.60 6.01 15.49
C GLN A 314 1.32 5.41 14.92
N ARG A 315 0.30 6.26 14.72
CA ARG A 315 -0.93 5.95 14.01
C ARG A 315 -1.18 7.00 12.93
N ILE A 316 -1.48 6.56 11.71
CA ILE A 316 -1.77 7.43 10.56
C ILE A 316 -3.19 7.16 10.10
N LYS A 317 -4.05 8.18 10.12
CA LYS A 317 -5.44 8.07 9.70
C LYS A 317 -5.60 8.44 8.21
N GLY A 318 -6.49 7.74 7.52
CA GLY A 318 -6.91 8.07 6.17
C GLY A 318 -7.85 9.28 6.13
N ASP A 319 -7.87 9.99 5.00
CA ASP A 319 -8.60 11.26 4.88
C ASP A 319 -10.07 11.07 4.43
N GLN A 320 -10.35 10.06 3.59
CA GLN A 320 -11.66 9.86 2.94
C GLN A 320 -12.35 8.58 3.41
N THR A 321 -13.61 8.70 3.82
CA THR A 321 -14.47 7.56 4.17
C THR A 321 -14.66 6.63 2.97
N GLY A 322 -14.53 5.33 3.18
CA GLY A 322 -14.67 4.31 2.16
C GLY A 322 -13.43 4.13 1.27
N SER A 323 -12.39 4.96 1.43
CA SER A 323 -11.19 4.90 0.58
C SER A 323 -10.33 3.65 0.78
N TYR A 324 -10.56 2.93 1.88
CA TYR A 324 -9.83 1.73 2.25
C TYR A 324 -8.33 2.02 2.49
N PHE A 325 -8.01 3.17 3.08
CA PHE A 325 -6.63 3.58 3.37
C PHE A 325 -5.93 2.57 4.28
N GLY A 326 -4.75 2.11 3.86
CA GLY A 326 -4.01 1.03 4.56
C GLY A 326 -4.38 -0.37 4.05
N ALA A 327 -5.07 -0.48 2.91
CA ALA A 327 -5.35 -1.79 2.30
C ALA A 327 -4.10 -2.47 1.73
N GLU A 328 -3.10 -1.69 1.36
CA GLU A 328 -1.81 -2.14 0.86
C GLU A 328 -0.70 -1.30 1.48
N LEU A 329 0.42 -1.94 1.85
CA LEU A 329 1.57 -1.29 2.47
C LEU A 329 2.86 -1.78 1.82
N CYS A 330 3.75 -0.85 1.50
CA CYS A 330 5.05 -1.17 0.92
C CYS A 330 6.14 -0.28 1.52
N SER A 331 7.07 -0.89 2.26
CA SER A 331 8.30 -0.25 2.73
C SER A 331 9.33 -0.18 1.62
N VAL A 332 9.88 1.00 1.37
CA VAL A 332 10.86 1.26 0.31
C VAL A 332 12.14 1.81 0.91
N ASP A 333 13.23 1.09 0.75
CA ASP A 333 14.61 1.57 0.90
C ASP A 333 15.04 2.08 -0.48
N VAL A 334 14.90 3.39 -0.74
CA VAL A 334 15.05 3.91 -2.10
C VAL A 334 16.51 3.91 -2.54
N ASN A 335 17.43 4.04 -1.60
CA ASN A 335 18.86 4.17 -1.87
C ASN A 335 19.66 2.87 -1.64
N SER A 336 18.98 1.79 -1.19
CA SER A 336 19.56 0.49 -0.86
C SER A 336 20.64 0.54 0.23
N ASP A 337 20.50 1.40 1.22
CA ASP A 337 21.44 1.52 2.35
C ASP A 337 21.14 0.58 3.53
N GLY A 338 20.07 -0.21 3.42
CA GLY A 338 19.58 -1.13 4.44
C GLY A 338 18.60 -0.50 5.42
N ASN A 339 18.27 0.79 5.27
CA ASN A 339 17.20 1.44 6.01
C ASN A 339 16.01 1.73 5.11
N THR A 340 14.82 1.51 5.63
CA THR A 340 13.59 1.98 5.01
C THR A 340 13.55 3.51 5.05
N ASP A 341 13.49 4.11 3.87
CA ASP A 341 13.40 5.56 3.68
C ASP A 341 11.94 6.02 3.62
N PHE A 342 11.08 5.20 2.98
CA PHE A 342 9.69 5.54 2.72
C PHE A 342 8.72 4.40 3.03
N LEU A 343 7.49 4.77 3.38
CA LEU A 343 6.34 3.87 3.44
C LEU A 343 5.28 4.35 2.44
N LEU A 344 4.91 3.48 1.52
CA LEU A 344 3.81 3.71 0.59
C LEU A 344 2.54 3.04 1.15
N VAL A 345 1.44 3.79 1.14
CA VAL A 345 0.14 3.34 1.64
C VAL A 345 -0.91 3.44 0.56
N GLY A 346 -1.52 2.31 0.21
CA GLY A 346 -2.61 2.23 -0.75
C GLY A 346 -3.98 2.57 -0.16
N ALA A 347 -4.77 3.34 -0.91
CA ALA A 347 -6.19 3.58 -0.69
C ALA A 347 -6.94 3.32 -2.01
N PRO A 348 -7.10 2.03 -2.41
CA PRO A 348 -7.57 1.67 -3.74
C PRO A 348 -9.02 2.08 -4.04
N LEU A 349 -9.83 2.36 -3.01
CA LEU A 349 -11.21 2.82 -3.16
C LEU A 349 -11.36 4.33 -3.01
N PHE A 350 -10.24 5.07 -2.91
CA PHE A 350 -10.28 6.52 -2.90
C PHE A 350 -10.92 7.04 -4.19
N TYR A 351 -11.89 7.94 -4.08
CA TYR A 351 -12.69 8.36 -5.22
C TYR A 351 -12.65 9.87 -5.43
N GLN A 352 -12.38 10.28 -6.67
CA GLN A 352 -12.42 11.67 -7.14
C GLN A 352 -13.41 11.80 -8.31
N PRO A 353 -14.66 12.23 -8.05
CA PRO A 353 -15.72 12.22 -9.05
C PRO A 353 -15.47 13.19 -10.21
N GLN A 354 -14.86 14.34 -9.94
CA GLN A 354 -14.62 15.37 -10.97
C GLN A 354 -13.60 14.93 -12.00
N GLU A 355 -12.58 14.19 -11.58
CA GLU A 355 -11.47 13.75 -12.44
C GLU A 355 -11.67 12.31 -12.96
N LYS A 356 -12.74 11.64 -12.55
CA LYS A 356 -12.99 10.20 -12.81
C LYS A 356 -11.76 9.36 -12.48
N ARG A 357 -11.24 9.54 -11.26
CA ARG A 357 -10.11 8.77 -10.73
C ARG A 357 -10.56 7.93 -9.55
N GLU A 358 -10.10 6.69 -9.52
CA GLU A 358 -10.30 5.73 -8.44
C GLU A 358 -8.97 5.12 -8.03
N GLY A 359 -8.68 5.22 -6.74
CA GLY A 359 -7.46 4.77 -6.11
C GLY A 359 -6.41 5.87 -5.94
N GLN A 360 -5.70 5.82 -4.82
CA GLN A 360 -4.61 6.73 -4.49
C GLN A 360 -3.53 6.02 -3.68
N ILE A 361 -2.29 6.46 -3.85
CA ILE A 361 -1.16 6.08 -2.99
C ILE A 361 -0.68 7.31 -2.23
N TYR A 362 -0.33 7.12 -0.97
CA TYR A 362 0.30 8.11 -0.13
C TYR A 362 1.73 7.69 0.14
N VAL A 363 2.68 8.59 -0.07
CA VAL A 363 4.11 8.36 0.18
C VAL A 363 4.47 9.08 1.47
N TYR A 364 4.97 8.32 2.45
CA TYR A 364 5.45 8.85 3.72
C TYR A 364 6.96 8.68 3.83
N THR A 365 7.69 9.74 4.16
CA THR A 365 9.11 9.64 4.53
C THR A 365 9.24 9.19 5.99
N LEU A 366 10.19 8.29 6.26
CA LEU A 366 10.52 7.82 7.60
C LEU A 366 11.76 8.56 8.13
N THR A 367 11.55 9.48 9.08
CA THR A 367 12.65 10.25 9.67
C THR A 367 13.51 9.41 10.62
N ASP A 368 14.68 9.93 10.99
CA ASP A 368 15.59 9.26 11.93
C ASP A 368 14.99 9.09 13.33
N GLU A 369 14.03 9.94 13.70
CA GLU A 369 13.22 9.82 14.93
C GLU A 369 12.04 8.84 14.79
N ILE A 370 12.00 8.02 13.73
CA ILE A 370 10.95 7.03 13.47
C ILE A 370 9.57 7.70 13.38
N GLN A 371 9.52 8.85 12.68
CA GLN A 371 8.27 9.54 12.39
C GLN A 371 7.96 9.47 10.91
N LEU A 372 6.73 9.11 10.58
CA LEU A 372 6.21 9.12 9.23
C LEU A 372 5.61 10.49 8.91
N LYS A 373 6.17 11.16 7.89
CA LYS A 373 5.69 12.45 7.38
C LYS A 373 5.20 12.28 5.95
N ARG A 374 4.02 12.84 5.64
CA ARG A 374 3.40 12.71 4.33
C ARG A 374 4.10 13.62 3.33
N GLU A 375 4.63 13.04 2.27
CA GLU A 375 5.47 13.74 1.29
C GLU A 375 4.75 13.96 -0.04
N LEU A 376 4.04 12.94 -0.53
CA LEU A 376 3.37 12.99 -1.83
C LEU A 376 2.09 12.14 -1.82
N ASN A 377 1.11 12.59 -2.59
CA ASN A 377 -0.07 11.82 -2.96
C ASN A 377 -0.02 11.54 -4.47
N VAL A 378 -0.17 10.28 -4.87
CA VAL A 378 -0.07 9.84 -6.26
C VAL A 378 -1.38 9.20 -6.69
N THR A 379 -1.93 9.66 -7.81
CA THR A 379 -3.15 9.12 -8.43
C THR A 379 -2.90 8.81 -9.89
N ALA A 380 -3.52 7.76 -10.42
CA ALA A 380 -3.55 7.50 -11.85
C ALA A 380 -4.80 8.12 -12.51
N PRO A 381 -4.73 8.47 -13.80
CA PRO A 381 -5.88 8.98 -14.56
C PRO A 381 -6.82 7.84 -14.98
N SER A 382 -7.30 7.03 -14.03
CA SER A 382 -8.15 5.86 -14.30
C SER A 382 -9.15 5.55 -13.18
N MET A 383 -10.25 4.89 -13.56
CA MET A 383 -11.24 4.29 -12.65
C MET A 383 -10.91 2.81 -12.47
N GLY A 384 -9.77 2.51 -11.86
CA GLY A 384 -9.17 1.17 -11.91
C GLY A 384 -8.75 0.58 -10.58
N ARG A 385 -9.12 1.22 -9.46
CA ARG A 385 -8.59 0.93 -8.12
C ARG A 385 -7.07 0.98 -8.06
N PHE A 386 -6.51 2.10 -8.50
CA PHE A 386 -5.07 2.34 -8.45
C PHE A 386 -4.54 2.23 -7.01
N GLY A 387 -3.42 1.54 -6.82
CA GLY A 387 -2.88 1.26 -5.48
C GLY A 387 -3.51 0.05 -4.80
N THR A 388 -4.13 -0.85 -5.56
CA THR A 388 -4.58 -2.16 -5.05
C THR A 388 -3.40 -3.03 -4.63
N THR A 389 -2.31 -2.96 -5.38
CA THR A 389 -1.03 -3.60 -5.02
C THR A 389 0.11 -2.62 -5.28
N ILE A 390 1.13 -2.67 -4.44
CA ILE A 390 2.30 -1.81 -4.51
C ILE A 390 3.52 -2.68 -4.24
N SER A 391 4.47 -2.72 -5.17
CA SER A 391 5.68 -3.51 -5.04
C SER A 391 6.91 -2.64 -5.20
N SER A 392 7.86 -2.76 -4.27
CA SER A 392 9.19 -2.17 -4.39
C SER A 392 10.01 -3.06 -5.32
N LEU A 393 10.52 -2.47 -6.38
CA LEU A 393 11.34 -3.13 -7.37
C LEU A 393 12.81 -2.76 -7.17
N ALA A 394 13.70 -3.58 -7.70
CA ALA A 394 15.06 -3.16 -8.00
C ALA A 394 15.10 -1.96 -8.96
N ASP A 395 16.27 -1.36 -9.05
CA ASP A 395 16.59 -0.28 -9.99
C ASP A 395 16.42 -0.76 -11.45
N LEU A 396 15.40 -0.24 -12.15
CA LEU A 396 15.09 -0.60 -13.53
C LEU A 396 15.82 0.29 -14.55
N ASN A 397 16.18 1.52 -14.17
CA ASN A 397 16.79 2.50 -15.07
C ASN A 397 18.31 2.65 -14.88
N GLY A 398 18.90 2.02 -13.87
CA GLY A 398 20.34 2.04 -13.59
C GLY A 398 20.84 3.33 -12.91
N ASP A 399 19.97 4.09 -12.25
CA ASP A 399 20.35 5.34 -11.58
C ASP A 399 20.81 5.16 -10.12
N GLY A 400 20.74 3.92 -9.62
CA GLY A 400 21.10 3.53 -8.25
C GLY A 400 19.97 3.70 -7.24
N LEU A 401 18.74 4.00 -7.67
CA LEU A 401 17.56 4.09 -6.83
C LEU A 401 16.58 2.95 -7.12
N ARG A 402 15.91 2.47 -6.08
CA ARG A 402 14.85 1.46 -6.22
C ARG A 402 13.57 2.09 -6.80
N ASP A 403 12.92 1.33 -7.67
CA ASP A 403 11.69 1.74 -8.35
C ASP A 403 10.44 1.13 -7.69
N VAL A 404 9.27 1.54 -8.16
CA VAL A 404 7.98 1.04 -7.62
C VAL A 404 7.02 0.70 -8.75
N ALA A 405 6.37 -0.46 -8.64
CA ALA A 405 5.22 -0.82 -9.46
C ALA A 405 3.90 -0.71 -8.69
N VAL A 406 2.87 -0.23 -9.38
CA VAL A 406 1.53 -0.05 -8.83
C VAL A 406 0.47 -0.67 -9.72
N GLY A 407 -0.38 -1.51 -9.13
CA GLY A 407 -1.51 -2.14 -9.81
C GLY A 407 -2.80 -1.31 -9.80
N ALA A 408 -3.50 -1.34 -10.94
CA ALA A 408 -4.87 -0.85 -11.13
C ALA A 408 -5.70 -1.93 -11.86
N PRO A 409 -6.06 -3.03 -11.17
CA PRO A 409 -6.62 -4.21 -11.82
C PRO A 409 -8.00 -4.00 -12.46
N LEU A 410 -8.76 -2.99 -12.05
CA LEU A 410 -10.09 -2.73 -12.62
C LEU A 410 -10.07 -1.77 -13.82
N GLU A 411 -8.91 -1.24 -14.17
CA GLU A 411 -8.76 -0.32 -15.30
C GLU A 411 -9.09 -1.00 -16.63
N ASP A 412 -9.51 -0.21 -17.64
CA ASP A 412 -9.75 -0.69 -19.00
C ASP A 412 -10.78 -1.84 -19.06
N ASP A 413 -11.96 -1.60 -18.45
CA ASP A 413 -13.05 -2.58 -18.28
C ASP A 413 -12.58 -3.89 -17.63
N ASN A 414 -11.92 -3.77 -16.48
CA ASN A 414 -11.30 -4.89 -15.76
C ASN A 414 -10.18 -5.60 -16.55
N GLY A 415 -9.67 -5.03 -17.65
CA GLY A 415 -8.49 -5.54 -18.33
C GLY A 415 -7.22 -5.43 -17.48
N GLY A 416 -7.18 -4.41 -16.61
CA GLY A 416 -6.14 -4.15 -15.64
C GLY A 416 -4.90 -3.46 -16.22
N ALA A 417 -4.21 -2.73 -15.36
CA ALA A 417 -2.99 -2.00 -15.71
C ALA A 417 -1.97 -2.04 -14.57
N VAL A 418 -0.70 -1.88 -14.96
CA VAL A 418 0.43 -1.67 -14.04
C VAL A 418 1.17 -0.40 -14.42
N TYR A 419 1.52 0.40 -13.41
CA TYR A 419 2.26 1.65 -13.55
C TYR A 419 3.63 1.51 -12.91
N ILE A 420 4.67 1.95 -13.62
CA ILE A 420 6.04 1.99 -13.12
C ILE A 420 6.38 3.43 -12.74
N TYR A 421 6.87 3.63 -11.52
CA TYR A 421 7.35 4.90 -10.99
C TYR A 421 8.82 4.76 -10.67
N LEU A 422 9.63 5.69 -11.17
CA LEU A 422 11.06 5.71 -10.88
C LEU A 422 11.31 6.28 -9.47
N GLY A 423 12.35 5.79 -8.82
CA GLY A 423 12.78 6.24 -7.49
C GLY A 423 13.16 7.72 -7.45
N ASP A 424 12.91 8.39 -6.33
CA ASP A 424 13.36 9.76 -6.06
C ASP A 424 13.92 9.85 -4.64
N ARG A 425 15.17 10.32 -4.51
CA ARG A 425 15.85 10.34 -3.21
C ARG A 425 15.19 11.25 -2.17
N GLN A 426 14.48 12.29 -2.62
CA GLN A 426 13.86 13.27 -1.73
C GLN A 426 12.39 12.94 -1.46
N ARG A 427 11.67 12.47 -2.48
CA ARG A 427 10.20 12.27 -2.44
C ARG A 427 9.79 10.80 -2.39
N GLY A 428 10.73 9.88 -2.47
CA GLY A 428 10.52 8.43 -2.56
C GLY A 428 10.34 7.97 -3.99
N ILE A 429 9.40 8.57 -4.72
CA ILE A 429 9.13 8.27 -6.13
C ILE A 429 8.82 9.54 -6.92
N HIS A 430 9.03 9.49 -8.23
CA HIS A 430 8.54 10.53 -9.15
C HIS A 430 7.00 10.64 -9.08
N SER A 431 6.47 11.85 -9.22
CA SER A 431 5.01 12.08 -9.22
C SER A 431 4.32 11.61 -10.50
N THR A 432 5.09 11.30 -11.54
CA THR A 432 4.62 10.83 -12.84
C THR A 432 5.21 9.46 -13.12
N PHE A 433 4.37 8.52 -13.55
CA PHE A 433 4.84 7.20 -13.97
C PHE A 433 5.74 7.32 -15.21
N SER A 434 6.78 6.49 -15.28
CA SER A 434 7.63 6.34 -16.46
C SER A 434 6.98 5.44 -17.52
N GLN A 435 6.21 4.44 -17.08
CA GLN A 435 5.56 3.48 -17.97
C GLN A 435 4.18 3.07 -17.43
N ARG A 436 3.23 2.85 -18.35
CA ARG A 436 1.91 2.27 -18.07
C ARG A 436 1.70 1.07 -18.99
N ILE A 437 1.48 -0.10 -18.39
CA ILE A 437 1.39 -1.38 -19.07
C ILE A 437 -0.05 -1.88 -18.93
N LEU A 438 -0.76 -1.99 -20.06
CA LEU A 438 -2.13 -2.48 -20.11
C LEU A 438 -2.16 -3.99 -20.31
N GLY A 439 -2.96 -4.72 -19.54
CA GLY A 439 -3.15 -6.16 -19.72
C GLY A 439 -3.59 -6.51 -21.16
N GLN A 440 -4.52 -5.74 -21.72
CA GLN A 440 -5.02 -5.96 -23.08
C GLN A 440 -3.94 -5.81 -24.16
N LYS A 441 -2.90 -4.98 -23.94
CA LYS A 441 -1.78 -4.83 -24.88
C LYS A 441 -0.84 -6.03 -24.87
N ILE A 442 -0.71 -6.72 -23.73
CA ILE A 442 0.11 -7.93 -23.61
C ILE A 442 -0.60 -9.10 -24.27
N LYS A 443 -1.84 -9.34 -23.86
CA LYS A 443 -2.67 -10.40 -24.42
C LYS A 443 -4.15 -10.01 -24.29
N PRO A 444 -4.90 -9.95 -25.40
CA PRO A 444 -6.34 -9.74 -25.34
C PRO A 444 -7.01 -10.79 -24.45
N GLY A 445 -7.94 -10.36 -23.59
CA GLY A 445 -8.69 -11.22 -22.68
C GLY A 445 -8.08 -11.40 -21.28
N LEU A 446 -6.91 -10.82 -20.99
CA LEU A 446 -6.45 -10.69 -19.60
C LEU A 446 -7.44 -9.85 -18.79
N ARG A 447 -7.65 -10.26 -17.53
CA ARG A 447 -8.59 -9.66 -16.58
C ARG A 447 -7.93 -9.50 -15.23
N PHE A 448 -8.16 -8.37 -14.55
CA PHE A 448 -7.53 -8.03 -13.27
C PHE A 448 -5.99 -8.05 -13.33
N PHE A 449 -5.42 -7.70 -14.48
CA PHE A 449 -3.97 -7.57 -14.63
C PHE A 449 -3.42 -6.51 -13.66
N GLY A 450 -2.44 -6.88 -12.84
CA GLY A 450 -1.91 -6.01 -11.78
C GLY A 450 -2.59 -6.19 -10.42
N GLN A 451 -3.37 -7.25 -10.22
CA GLN A 451 -3.96 -7.56 -8.89
C GLN A 451 -2.93 -8.02 -7.85
N ALA A 452 -1.77 -8.50 -8.29
CA ALA A 452 -0.62 -8.86 -7.48
C ALA A 452 0.64 -8.59 -8.30
N ILE A 453 1.68 -8.04 -7.69
CA ILE A 453 2.96 -7.77 -8.35
C ILE A 453 4.06 -8.19 -7.40
N ASP A 454 5.04 -8.90 -7.93
CA ASP A 454 6.27 -9.23 -7.19
C ASP A 454 7.48 -9.07 -8.10
N GLU A 455 8.64 -8.83 -7.48
CA GLU A 455 9.93 -8.86 -8.17
C GLU A 455 10.41 -10.32 -8.21
N ASP A 456 10.92 -10.76 -9.35
CA ASP A 456 11.62 -12.05 -9.43
C ASP A 456 13.10 -11.84 -9.74
N THR A 457 13.90 -12.62 -9.03
CA THR A 457 15.31 -12.82 -9.35
C THR A 457 15.48 -13.25 -10.81
N ASP A 458 16.43 -12.61 -11.50
CA ASP A 458 16.85 -12.80 -12.90
C ASP A 458 16.54 -14.19 -13.53
N LEU A 459 15.29 -14.40 -13.98
CA LEU A 459 14.85 -15.59 -14.71
C LEU A 459 15.44 -15.68 -16.13
N GLY A 460 15.96 -14.57 -16.64
CA GLY A 460 16.57 -14.47 -17.97
C GLY A 460 18.03 -14.90 -17.99
N GLU A 461 18.65 -15.03 -16.81
CA GLU A 461 20.10 -15.09 -16.60
C GLU A 461 20.86 -13.91 -17.28
N ASP A 462 20.20 -12.77 -17.53
CA ASP A 462 20.75 -11.59 -18.22
C ASP A 462 21.28 -10.52 -17.25
N GLY A 463 21.09 -10.72 -15.94
CA GLY A 463 21.48 -9.83 -14.87
C GLY A 463 20.49 -8.69 -14.62
N LEU A 464 19.34 -8.67 -15.30
CA LEU A 464 18.33 -7.63 -15.14
C LEU A 464 17.16 -8.11 -14.27
N PRO A 465 16.53 -7.18 -13.52
CA PRO A 465 15.37 -7.52 -12.70
C PRO A 465 14.16 -7.87 -13.57
N ASN A 466 13.35 -8.82 -13.10
CA ASN A 466 12.09 -9.20 -13.73
C ASN A 466 10.92 -8.88 -12.83
N ILE A 467 9.76 -8.65 -13.44
CA ILE A 467 8.53 -8.33 -12.72
C ILE A 467 7.49 -9.41 -13.04
N VAL A 468 6.91 -10.01 -12.02
CA VAL A 468 5.83 -10.99 -12.15
C VAL A 468 4.52 -10.31 -11.79
N ILE A 469 3.55 -10.37 -12.72
CA ILE A 469 2.26 -9.69 -12.59
C ILE A 469 1.14 -10.73 -12.60
N GLY A 470 0.37 -10.76 -11.54
CA GLY A 470 -0.84 -11.55 -11.42
C GLY A 470 -1.98 -11.01 -12.26
N SER A 471 -2.71 -11.93 -12.89
CA SER A 471 -3.96 -11.72 -13.60
C SER A 471 -4.91 -12.88 -13.27
N GLN A 472 -6.20 -12.74 -13.54
CA GLN A 472 -7.17 -13.81 -13.33
C GLN A 472 -6.77 -15.07 -14.11
N GLY A 473 -6.38 -16.13 -13.39
CA GLY A 473 -6.02 -17.42 -13.96
C GLY A 473 -4.68 -17.45 -14.71
N THR A 474 -3.84 -16.41 -14.63
CA THR A 474 -2.54 -16.36 -15.32
C THR A 474 -1.56 -15.45 -14.58
N ALA A 475 -0.28 -15.82 -14.54
CA ALA A 475 0.81 -14.92 -14.15
C ALA A 475 1.61 -14.53 -15.40
N VAL A 476 1.96 -13.26 -15.52
CA VAL A 476 2.72 -12.70 -16.64
C VAL A 476 4.08 -12.27 -16.12
N VAL A 477 5.15 -12.79 -16.72
CA VAL A 477 6.51 -12.36 -16.42
C VAL A 477 6.93 -11.32 -17.46
N LEU A 478 7.32 -10.14 -16.98
CA LEU A 478 7.91 -9.08 -17.80
C LEU A 478 9.41 -9.00 -17.52
N ARG A 479 10.20 -8.98 -18.59
CA ARG A 479 11.64 -8.84 -18.51
C ARG A 479 12.06 -7.40 -18.76
N SER A 480 12.95 -6.89 -17.94
CA SER A 480 13.56 -5.59 -18.17
C SER A 480 14.50 -5.64 -19.37
N ARG A 481 14.76 -4.47 -19.96
CA ARG A 481 15.68 -4.33 -21.10
C ARG A 481 16.87 -3.48 -20.69
N PRO A 482 18.07 -3.72 -21.24
CA PRO A 482 19.22 -2.87 -20.99
C PRO A 482 18.91 -1.40 -21.29
N VAL A 483 19.31 -0.52 -20.37
CA VAL A 483 19.13 0.93 -20.51
C VAL A 483 20.48 1.58 -20.81
N VAL A 484 20.49 2.44 -21.84
CA VAL A 484 21.70 3.15 -22.29
C VAL A 484 21.52 4.64 -22.14
N ASN A 485 22.50 5.28 -21.52
CA ASN A 485 22.60 6.72 -21.46
C ASN A 485 23.38 7.22 -22.69
N VAL A 486 22.84 8.24 -23.35
CA VAL A 486 23.45 8.80 -24.57
C VAL A 486 23.78 10.25 -24.34
N MET A 487 25.06 10.59 -24.47
CA MET A 487 25.57 11.94 -24.35
C MET A 487 25.99 12.44 -25.74
N ALA A 488 25.36 13.52 -26.19
CA ALA A 488 25.67 14.15 -27.47
C ALA A 488 26.53 15.40 -27.26
N HIS A 489 27.67 15.49 -27.93
CA HIS A 489 28.58 16.64 -27.93
C HIS A 489 28.64 17.27 -29.33
N LEU A 490 28.56 18.60 -29.39
CA LEU A 490 28.71 19.36 -30.64
C LEU A 490 29.98 20.19 -30.59
N SER A 491 30.83 20.05 -31.60
CA SER A 491 32.04 20.85 -31.79
C SER A 491 32.04 21.48 -33.19
N PHE A 492 32.73 22.62 -33.33
CA PHE A 492 32.72 23.45 -34.52
C PHE A 492 34.15 23.77 -34.93
N GLN A 493 34.46 23.62 -36.21
CA GLN A 493 35.74 24.01 -36.77
C GLN A 493 35.54 24.84 -38.05
N PRO A 494 35.91 26.14 -38.05
CA PRO A 494 36.47 26.92 -36.93
C PRO A 494 35.43 27.21 -35.82
N GLU A 495 35.89 27.38 -34.56
CA GLU A 495 35.02 27.72 -33.41
C GLU A 495 34.39 29.13 -33.49
N LYS A 496 35.00 30.00 -34.31
CA LYS A 496 34.56 31.37 -34.51
C LYS A 496 34.40 31.67 -35.99
N ILE A 497 33.30 32.32 -36.34
CA ILE A 497 33.05 32.79 -37.70
C ILE A 497 33.66 34.17 -37.86
N ASN A 498 34.46 34.34 -38.92
CA ASN A 498 35.11 35.60 -39.24
C ASN A 498 34.09 36.55 -39.88
N THR A 499 33.77 37.65 -39.21
CA THR A 499 32.73 38.58 -39.70
C THR A 499 33.15 39.37 -40.94
N LYS A 500 34.44 39.38 -41.29
CA LYS A 500 34.95 40.05 -42.51
C LYS A 500 34.59 39.32 -43.80
N GLU A 501 34.13 38.08 -43.68
CA GLU A 501 33.76 37.24 -44.82
C GLU A 501 32.32 37.50 -45.29
N PHE A 502 31.45 38.07 -44.43
CA PHE A 502 30.11 38.50 -44.84
C PHE A 502 30.18 39.81 -45.61
N ASP A 503 29.91 39.75 -46.91
CA ASP A 503 29.90 40.91 -47.81
C ASP A 503 28.60 40.96 -48.61
N CYS A 504 27.83 42.03 -48.39
CA CYS A 504 26.56 42.30 -49.06
C CYS A 504 26.71 43.19 -50.32
N LEU A 505 27.94 43.52 -50.73
CA LEU A 505 28.22 44.42 -51.86
C LEU A 505 28.31 43.71 -53.23
N GLY A 506 28.03 42.39 -53.28
CA GLY A 506 28.05 41.56 -54.50
C GLY A 506 26.86 40.59 -54.60
N ASN A 507 26.97 39.53 -55.42
CA ASN A 507 25.91 38.52 -55.60
C ASN A 507 25.51 37.92 -54.23
N THR A 508 24.28 38.17 -53.80
CA THR A 508 23.78 37.91 -52.43
C THR A 508 23.41 36.44 -52.19
N ASP A 509 23.29 35.66 -53.26
CA ASP A 509 22.85 34.25 -53.22
C ASP A 509 24.02 33.25 -53.13
N ASP A 510 25.27 33.72 -53.13
CA ASP A 510 26.43 32.85 -52.92
C ASP A 510 26.50 32.38 -51.45
N ASN A 511 27.06 31.19 -51.23
CA ASN A 511 27.32 30.64 -49.89
C ASN A 511 28.81 30.77 -49.54
N LEU A 512 29.12 31.14 -48.29
CA LEU A 512 30.48 31.33 -47.74
C LEU A 512 31.09 30.02 -47.21
N PRO A 513 32.44 29.95 -47.03
CA PRO A 513 33.12 28.73 -46.62
C PRO A 513 32.68 28.19 -45.26
N SER A 514 32.81 26.87 -45.19
CA SER A 514 31.97 25.96 -44.42
C SER A 514 32.45 25.76 -42.98
N VAL A 515 31.58 26.05 -42.01
CA VAL A 515 31.82 25.59 -40.63
C VAL A 515 31.63 24.09 -40.61
N THR A 516 32.69 23.36 -40.24
CA THR A 516 32.61 21.93 -40.04
C THR A 516 31.98 21.67 -38.68
N LEU A 517 30.79 21.08 -38.68
CA LEU A 517 30.07 20.66 -37.48
C LEU A 517 30.38 19.20 -37.22
N THR A 518 30.91 18.90 -36.04
CA THR A 518 31.14 17.54 -35.59
C THR A 518 30.20 17.22 -34.43
N ALA A 519 29.34 16.23 -34.62
CA ALA A 519 28.47 15.66 -33.60
C ALA A 519 29.06 14.33 -33.11
N CYS A 520 29.39 14.27 -31.81
CA CYS A 520 29.86 13.05 -31.16
C CYS A 520 28.77 12.48 -30.26
N PHE A 521 28.54 11.17 -30.33
CA PHE A 521 27.64 10.45 -29.43
C PHE A 521 28.44 9.45 -28.61
N GLU A 522 28.38 9.61 -27.30
CA GLU A 522 28.91 8.67 -26.32
C GLU A 522 27.74 7.88 -25.73
N MET A 523 27.82 6.55 -25.79
CA MET A 523 26.76 5.64 -25.33
C MET A 523 27.32 4.77 -24.22
N VAL A 524 26.65 4.76 -23.07
CA VAL A 524 27.06 3.97 -21.89
C VAL A 524 25.86 3.23 -21.36
N GLU A 525 25.95 1.90 -21.30
CA GLU A 525 24.94 1.09 -20.60
C GLU A 525 25.08 1.28 -19.09
N ILE A 526 23.97 1.59 -18.43
CA ILE A 526 23.94 1.90 -16.99
C ILE A 526 23.41 0.75 -16.15
N THR A 527 22.58 -0.13 -16.72
CA THR A 527 22.00 -1.32 -16.07
C THR A 527 22.98 -2.47 -15.89
N LYS A 528 24.19 -2.39 -16.49
CA LYS A 528 25.30 -3.37 -16.36
C LYS A 528 24.85 -4.83 -16.56
N SER A 529 24.08 -5.11 -17.60
CA SER A 529 23.67 -6.46 -17.98
C SER A 529 24.88 -7.38 -18.19
N LYS A 530 24.68 -8.70 -18.04
CA LYS A 530 25.75 -9.69 -18.22
C LYS A 530 26.29 -9.67 -19.65
N ALA A 531 27.59 -9.94 -19.79
CA ALA A 531 28.28 -9.99 -21.08
C ALA A 531 27.59 -10.99 -22.03
N GLY A 532 27.04 -10.46 -23.13
CA GLY A 532 26.28 -11.24 -24.13
C GLY A 532 24.77 -10.97 -24.15
N ALA A 533 24.21 -10.28 -23.15
CA ALA A 533 22.80 -9.86 -23.16
C ALA A 533 22.50 -8.83 -24.28
N ILE A 534 23.51 -8.06 -24.66
CA ILE A 534 23.45 -7.07 -25.74
C ILE A 534 23.98 -7.68 -27.04
N SER A 535 23.07 -8.13 -27.90
CA SER A 535 23.39 -8.69 -29.23
C SER A 535 23.23 -7.68 -30.37
N SER A 536 22.57 -6.54 -30.11
CA SER A 536 22.20 -5.52 -31.09
C SER A 536 22.45 -4.13 -30.50
N GLY A 537 22.95 -3.22 -31.33
CA GLY A 537 23.20 -1.84 -30.95
C GLY A 537 21.92 -1.00 -30.83
N LEU A 538 22.06 0.22 -30.33
CA LEU A 538 20.94 1.15 -30.13
C LEU A 538 20.73 2.02 -31.38
N ASN A 539 19.53 1.97 -31.96
CA ASN A 539 19.16 2.82 -33.09
C ASN A 539 18.66 4.18 -32.58
N ILE A 540 19.39 5.25 -32.91
CA ILE A 540 19.01 6.61 -32.51
C ILE A 540 18.82 7.46 -33.74
N SER A 541 17.73 8.20 -33.78
CA SER A 541 17.52 9.26 -34.75
C SER A 541 17.80 10.61 -34.11
N TYR A 542 18.48 11.50 -34.83
CA TYR A 542 18.73 12.85 -34.36
C TYR A 542 18.40 13.88 -35.42
N ILE A 543 18.03 15.06 -34.91
CA ILE A 543 17.63 16.23 -35.66
C ILE A 543 18.60 17.35 -35.35
N LEU A 544 19.21 17.91 -36.40
CA LEU A 544 20.02 19.11 -36.33
C LEU A 544 19.25 20.27 -36.95
N ASP A 545 19.14 21.37 -36.21
CA ASP A 545 18.38 22.57 -36.60
C ASP A 545 19.22 23.83 -36.39
N VAL A 546 19.36 24.63 -37.44
CA VAL A 546 20.18 25.86 -37.47
C VAL A 546 19.30 27.07 -37.21
N ASP A 547 19.65 27.90 -36.23
CA ASP A 547 18.87 29.08 -35.83
C ASP A 547 17.37 28.80 -35.56
N PRO A 548 17.03 27.79 -34.73
CA PRO A 548 15.66 27.31 -34.51
C PRO A 548 14.68 28.35 -33.93
N MET A 549 15.20 29.50 -33.47
CA MET A 549 14.42 30.57 -32.85
C MET A 549 14.28 31.79 -33.78
N ARG A 550 14.78 31.72 -35.02
CA ARG A 550 14.69 32.79 -36.01
C ARG A 550 13.67 32.45 -37.09
N GLN A 551 13.09 33.48 -37.68
CA GLN A 551 12.27 33.33 -38.89
C GLN A 551 13.15 33.14 -40.14
N THR A 552 14.31 33.80 -40.18
CA THR A 552 15.30 33.66 -41.26
C THR A 552 16.52 32.89 -40.75
N HIS A 553 16.87 31.83 -41.49
CA HIS A 553 17.96 30.92 -41.14
C HIS A 553 19.24 31.41 -41.80
N ARG A 554 20.33 31.54 -41.04
CA ARG A 554 21.60 32.09 -41.54
C ARG A 554 22.56 31.03 -42.07
N GLY A 555 22.24 29.75 -41.84
CA GLY A 555 23.05 28.63 -42.29
C GLY A 555 22.22 27.42 -42.70
N PHE A 556 22.83 26.60 -43.55
CA PHE A 556 22.21 25.48 -44.24
C PHE A 556 23.17 24.31 -44.30
N PHE A 557 22.65 23.10 -44.19
CA PHE A 557 23.44 21.89 -44.40
C PHE A 557 23.30 21.39 -45.84
N THR A 558 24.35 20.73 -46.35
CA THR A 558 24.27 19.93 -47.57
C THR A 558 23.75 18.53 -47.26
N VAL A 559 22.66 18.13 -47.91
CA VAL A 559 22.13 16.77 -47.85
C VAL A 559 22.93 15.88 -48.81
N TYR A 560 23.68 14.90 -48.29
CA TYR A 560 24.14 13.77 -49.10
C TYR A 560 23.09 12.66 -49.03
N TYR A 561 22.41 12.37 -50.14
CA TYR A 561 21.65 11.13 -50.27
C TYR A 561 22.64 9.97 -50.44
N LEU A 562 22.77 9.11 -49.43
CA LEU A 562 23.36 7.78 -49.59
C LEU A 562 22.34 6.89 -50.32
N SER A 563 22.31 6.95 -51.66
CA SER A 563 21.70 5.89 -52.46
C SER A 563 22.63 4.68 -52.43
N LEU A 564 22.46 3.80 -51.45
CA LEU A 564 22.90 2.41 -51.58
C LEU A 564 22.04 1.76 -52.66
N LEU A 565 22.48 1.89 -53.91
CA LEU A 565 22.42 0.92 -55.02
C LEU A 565 22.83 1.64 -56.33
N THR A 566 23.94 1.17 -56.89
CA THR A 566 24.41 1.34 -58.28
C THR A 566 24.79 2.74 -58.78
N SER A 567 26.10 2.93 -58.93
CA SER A 567 26.83 3.62 -60.01
C SER A 567 26.26 4.89 -60.66
N THR A 568 27.17 5.88 -60.70
CA THR A 568 27.26 7.06 -61.60
C THR A 568 26.36 8.26 -61.29
N GLU A 569 27.07 9.38 -61.01
CA GLU A 569 26.61 10.75 -60.83
C GLU A 569 25.81 11.08 -59.55
N ALA A 570 26.54 11.37 -58.48
CA ALA A 570 26.01 12.12 -57.34
C ALA A 570 25.66 13.56 -57.77
N LYS A 571 24.40 13.80 -58.16
CA LYS A 571 23.84 15.15 -58.27
C LYS A 571 23.64 15.73 -56.88
N PHE A 572 24.29 16.86 -56.62
CA PHE A 572 24.10 17.68 -55.42
C PHE A 572 22.93 18.66 -55.54
N LEU A 573 22.52 19.15 -54.35
CA LEU A 573 21.82 20.41 -54.05
C LEU A 573 20.31 20.32 -53.78
N ASN A 574 19.98 19.85 -52.58
CA ASN A 574 18.97 20.53 -51.76
C ASN A 574 19.65 20.97 -50.45
N LEU A 575 19.62 22.28 -50.18
CA LEU A 575 20.08 22.87 -48.92
C LEU A 575 18.95 22.75 -47.89
N SER A 576 19.21 22.20 -46.71
CA SER A 576 18.21 22.08 -45.65
C SER A 576 18.68 22.78 -44.37
N THR A 577 17.74 23.40 -43.66
CA THR A 577 17.96 23.96 -42.32
C THR A 577 17.83 22.91 -41.23
N ILE A 578 17.14 21.81 -41.56
CA ILE A 578 16.91 20.66 -40.70
C ILE A 578 17.49 19.40 -41.37
N LEU A 579 18.26 18.61 -40.64
CA LEU A 579 18.71 17.28 -41.06
C LEU A 579 18.20 16.22 -40.08
N ILE A 580 17.77 15.08 -40.63
CA ILE A 580 17.36 13.89 -39.86
C ILE A 580 18.25 12.73 -40.34
N PHE A 581 18.90 12.06 -39.40
CA PHE A 581 19.67 10.84 -39.67
C PHE A 581 19.23 9.73 -38.71
N VAL A 582 19.42 8.48 -39.15
CA VAL A 582 19.28 7.29 -38.33
C VAL A 582 20.67 6.70 -38.13
N LEU A 583 21.08 6.56 -36.86
CA LEU A 583 22.29 5.86 -36.47
C LEU A 583 21.96 4.38 -36.31
N PHE A 584 22.67 3.54 -37.04
CA PHE A 584 22.66 2.09 -36.88
C PHE A 584 24.08 1.66 -36.54
N GLU A 585 24.40 1.29 -35.30
CA GLU A 585 25.67 0.59 -35.01
C GLU A 585 25.65 -0.20 -33.70
N SER A 586 26.41 -1.31 -33.70
CA SER A 586 26.86 -2.05 -32.52
C SER A 586 27.72 -1.17 -31.62
N PHE A 587 27.64 -1.34 -30.30
CA PHE A 587 28.32 -0.56 -29.25
C PHE A 587 29.83 -0.30 -29.52
N PHE A 588 30.14 0.72 -30.30
CA PHE A 588 31.47 1.33 -30.37
C PHE A 588 31.48 2.58 -29.51
N ASN A 589 32.44 2.65 -28.58
CA ASN A 589 32.65 3.83 -27.77
C ASN A 589 33.05 5.00 -28.68
N ASN A 590 32.24 6.06 -28.67
CA ASN A 590 32.43 7.33 -29.37
C ASN A 590 32.24 7.27 -30.89
N MET A 591 31.00 7.49 -31.31
CA MET A 591 30.65 7.73 -32.71
C MET A 591 30.78 9.20 -33.04
N GLN A 592 31.44 9.53 -34.16
CA GLN A 592 31.66 10.90 -34.60
C GLN A 592 31.14 11.08 -36.03
N MET A 593 30.21 12.00 -36.22
CA MET A 593 29.75 12.42 -37.55
C MET A 593 30.18 13.86 -37.82
N THR A 594 30.69 14.10 -39.01
CA THR A 594 31.11 15.41 -39.48
C THR A 594 30.22 15.88 -40.63
N LEU A 595 29.68 17.09 -40.52
CA LEU A 595 28.80 17.74 -41.50
C LEU A 595 29.36 19.11 -41.88
N LEU A 596 29.17 19.53 -43.13
CA LEU A 596 29.49 20.89 -43.56
C LEU A 596 28.26 21.79 -43.42
N LEU A 597 28.42 22.90 -42.71
CA LEU A 597 27.45 23.99 -42.60
C LEU A 597 27.87 25.14 -43.53
N PHE A 598 26.98 25.51 -44.44
CA PHE A 598 27.11 26.65 -45.33
C PHE A 598 26.41 27.86 -44.72
N LEU A 599 27.01 29.04 -44.85
CA LEU A 599 26.42 30.29 -44.38
C LEU A 599 26.06 31.16 -45.58
N GLN A 600 24.95 31.89 -45.47
CA GLN A 600 24.57 32.86 -46.49
C GLN A 600 25.61 33.98 -46.53
N LYS A 601 26.01 34.43 -47.72
CA LYS A 601 27.07 35.44 -47.87
C LYS A 601 26.69 36.82 -47.33
N CYS A 602 25.41 37.17 -47.43
CA CYS A 602 24.86 38.38 -46.83
C CYS A 602 23.88 38.03 -45.70
N VAL A 603 24.15 38.54 -44.50
CA VAL A 603 23.36 38.29 -43.28
C VAL A 603 23.25 39.59 -42.48
N ASP A 604 22.04 40.01 -42.14
CA ASP A 604 21.80 41.26 -41.39
C ASP A 604 22.34 41.20 -39.96
N ASP A 605 22.24 40.03 -39.30
CA ASP A 605 22.65 39.84 -37.92
C ASP A 605 23.93 39.01 -37.81
N THR A 606 25.05 39.72 -37.75
CA THR A 606 26.41 39.20 -37.49
C THR A 606 26.85 39.34 -36.04
N LEU A 607 25.98 39.81 -35.13
CA LEU A 607 26.30 39.98 -33.71
C LEU A 607 25.87 38.76 -32.89
N SER A 608 24.68 38.25 -33.17
CA SER A 608 24.15 37.09 -32.47
C SER A 608 24.86 35.81 -32.93
N PRO A 609 25.25 34.92 -32.01
CA PRO A 609 25.85 33.64 -32.39
C PRO A 609 24.86 32.80 -33.20
N ILE A 610 25.39 31.96 -34.09
CA ILE A 610 24.59 30.95 -34.79
C ILE A 610 24.32 29.81 -33.82
N SER A 611 23.04 29.51 -33.59
CA SER A 611 22.63 28.47 -32.65
C SER A 611 22.36 27.18 -33.41
N ILE A 612 23.03 26.09 -33.03
CA ILE A 612 22.65 24.75 -33.51
C ILE A 612 21.98 24.00 -32.37
N ARG A 613 20.81 23.46 -32.66
CA ARG A 613 20.07 22.57 -31.76
C ARG A 613 20.20 21.14 -32.27
N LEU A 614 20.74 20.28 -31.43
CA LEU A 614 20.69 18.83 -31.62
C LEU A 614 19.63 18.27 -30.68
N ASN A 615 18.67 17.55 -31.26
CA ASN A 615 17.73 16.71 -30.53
C ASN A 615 17.89 15.26 -30.98
N PHE A 616 17.79 14.29 -30.08
CA PHE A 616 17.82 12.88 -30.45
C PHE A 616 16.73 12.07 -29.74
N PHE A 617 16.31 10.98 -30.37
CA PHE A 617 15.24 10.09 -29.90
C PHE A 617 15.41 8.69 -30.49
N GLN A 618 14.81 7.70 -29.83
CA GLN A 618 14.74 6.33 -30.32
C GLN A 618 13.37 6.11 -30.98
N ILE A 619 13.34 5.57 -32.20
CA ILE A 619 12.10 5.37 -32.98
C ILE A 619 11.44 4.03 -32.62
N ASP A 620 12.24 3.01 -32.35
CA ASP A 620 11.85 1.62 -32.21
C ASP A 620 11.79 1.14 -30.76
N SER A 621 11.59 2.04 -29.79
CA SER A 621 11.71 1.72 -28.36
C SER A 621 10.83 0.55 -27.89
N GLU A 622 9.64 0.35 -28.48
CA GLU A 622 8.75 -0.75 -28.11
C GLU A 622 9.25 -2.13 -28.57
N SER A 623 9.92 -2.23 -29.73
CA SER A 623 10.44 -3.49 -30.29
C SER A 623 11.96 -3.66 -30.14
N ALA A 624 12.67 -2.61 -29.71
CA ALA A 624 14.12 -2.64 -29.53
C ALA A 624 14.53 -3.50 -28.33
N SER A 625 15.63 -4.22 -28.50
CA SER A 625 16.30 -5.00 -27.45
C SER A 625 16.94 -4.13 -26.37
N VAL A 626 17.30 -2.89 -26.71
CA VAL A 626 17.95 -1.91 -25.82
C VAL A 626 17.15 -0.61 -25.85
N VAL A 627 17.03 0.06 -24.70
CA VAL A 627 16.21 1.27 -24.55
C VAL A 627 17.07 2.47 -24.16
N LEU A 628 16.81 3.61 -24.80
CA LEU A 628 17.40 4.89 -24.45
C LEU A 628 16.86 5.36 -23.08
N ASN A 629 17.76 5.75 -22.18
CA ASN A 629 17.38 6.27 -20.87
C ASN A 629 16.39 7.47 -21.00
N VAL A 630 15.36 7.46 -20.18
CA VAL A 630 14.38 8.55 -20.05
C VAL A 630 15.08 9.84 -19.60
N ASP A 631 16.10 9.74 -18.76
CA ASP A 631 16.83 10.87 -18.18
C ASP A 631 17.99 11.39 -19.05
N SER A 632 18.26 10.76 -20.20
CA SER A 632 19.28 11.28 -21.13
C SER A 632 18.93 12.72 -21.56
N ILE A 633 19.92 13.60 -21.56
CA ILE A 633 19.75 15.00 -21.97
C ILE A 633 19.55 15.05 -23.50
N ARG A 634 18.29 15.00 -23.93
CA ARG A 634 17.88 14.90 -25.34
C ARG A 634 18.02 16.19 -26.15
N LYS A 635 18.34 17.32 -25.52
CA LYS A 635 18.41 18.63 -26.17
C LYS A 635 19.70 19.34 -25.80
N ARG A 636 20.56 19.59 -26.79
CA ARG A 636 21.76 20.42 -26.62
C ARG A 636 21.72 21.61 -27.57
N LYS A 637 21.94 22.81 -27.02
CA LYS A 637 22.07 24.05 -27.78
C LYS A 637 23.51 24.54 -27.63
N ASN A 638 24.30 24.48 -28.68
CA ASN A 638 25.61 25.13 -28.71
C ASN A 638 25.55 26.34 -29.65
N LYS A 639 26.32 27.37 -29.30
CA LYS A 639 26.37 28.66 -29.99
C LYS A 639 27.77 28.84 -30.61
N CYS A 640 27.84 28.99 -31.93
CA CYS A 640 29.08 29.37 -32.60
C CYS A 640 29.28 30.89 -32.48
N LYS A 641 30.44 31.34 -31.99
CA LYS A 641 30.70 32.74 -31.64
C LYS A 641 31.19 33.53 -32.87
N ASN A 642 30.80 34.80 -32.98
CA ASN A 642 31.31 35.68 -34.03
C ASN A 642 32.53 36.46 -33.50
N ASN A 643 33.57 36.61 -34.31
CA ASN A 643 34.80 37.25 -33.85
C ASN A 643 34.70 38.78 -33.94
N LYS A 644 34.72 39.47 -32.79
CA LYS A 644 35.21 40.86 -32.68
C LYS A 644 36.36 40.87 -31.67
N ASN A 645 37.51 41.43 -32.06
CA ASN A 645 38.64 41.65 -31.15
C ASN A 645 38.20 42.61 -30.02
N LEU A 646 37.83 42.07 -28.87
CA LEU A 646 37.73 42.82 -27.62
C LEU A 646 38.50 42.05 -26.54
N VAL A 647 39.65 42.57 -26.14
CA VAL A 647 40.33 42.15 -24.91
C VAL A 647 39.53 42.76 -23.76
N CYS A 648 38.83 41.93 -22.99
CA CYS A 648 38.07 42.36 -21.82
C CYS A 648 38.78 41.87 -20.55
N SER A 649 39.26 42.77 -19.71
CA SER A 649 39.57 42.49 -18.31
C SER A 649 38.27 42.57 -17.50
N VAL A 650 37.94 41.50 -16.77
CA VAL A 650 36.74 41.43 -15.93
C VAL A 650 37.16 41.59 -14.48
N CYS A 651 36.63 42.61 -13.79
CA CYS A 651 36.67 42.73 -12.34
C CYS A 651 35.25 42.51 -11.80
N MET A 652 35.07 41.46 -10.99
CA MET A 652 33.82 41.17 -10.30
C MET A 652 33.97 41.61 -8.84
N THR A 653 33.06 42.45 -8.35
CA THR A 653 33.00 42.86 -6.94
C THR A 653 31.71 42.32 -6.34
N THR A 654 31.82 41.64 -5.20
CA THR A 654 30.68 41.08 -4.46
C THR A 654 30.57 41.76 -3.10
N SER A 655 29.36 42.15 -2.71
CA SER A 655 29.07 42.74 -1.40
C SER A 655 28.03 41.89 -0.67
N PHE A 656 28.30 41.55 0.59
CA PHE A 656 27.37 40.80 1.45
C PHE A 656 26.55 41.77 2.32
N PHE A 657 25.23 41.65 2.27
CA PHE A 657 24.35 42.25 3.28
C PHE A 657 24.03 41.20 4.34
N ILE A 658 24.63 41.35 5.53
CA ILE A 658 24.24 40.56 6.70
C ILE A 658 23.07 41.29 7.36
N ALA A 659 21.85 40.80 7.15
CA ALA A 659 20.72 41.21 7.99
C ALA A 659 20.95 40.65 9.41
N SER A 660 20.89 41.53 10.41
CA SER A 660 21.05 41.23 11.82
C SER A 660 20.26 39.97 12.24
N PHE A 661 20.96 39.03 12.87
CA PHE A 661 20.41 37.81 13.46
C PHE A 661 19.25 38.14 14.41
N LEU A 662 18.01 37.89 13.97
CA LEU A 662 16.87 37.67 14.86
C LEU A 662 16.66 36.16 14.97
N SER A 663 16.76 35.69 16.20
CA SER A 663 16.68 34.29 16.62
C SER A 663 15.25 33.75 16.51
N ASP A 664 14.80 33.45 15.30
CA ASP A 664 13.60 32.63 15.09
C ASP A 664 13.87 31.48 14.11
N LEU A 665 13.34 30.31 14.46
CA LEU A 665 13.76 28.99 14.01
C LEU A 665 13.34 28.61 12.57
N ASN A 666 13.12 29.59 11.68
CA ASN A 666 12.64 29.36 10.32
C ASN A 666 13.48 30.13 9.27
N ARG A 667 14.17 29.38 8.38
CA ARG A 667 14.83 29.77 7.12
C ARG A 667 15.59 31.11 7.10
N SER A 668 16.92 31.04 6.98
CA SER A 668 17.77 32.21 6.68
C SER A 668 17.95 32.38 5.17
N TYR A 669 17.43 33.47 4.61
CA TYR A 669 17.67 33.89 3.22
C TYR A 669 18.83 34.89 3.17
N ASN A 670 19.92 34.53 2.51
CA ASN A 670 21.09 35.39 2.32
C ASN A 670 21.08 36.00 0.92
N SER A 671 20.87 37.31 0.79
CA SER A 671 20.87 37.93 -0.53
C SER A 671 22.27 38.32 -1.02
N LEU A 672 22.68 37.84 -2.20
CA LEU A 672 23.91 38.28 -2.86
C LEU A 672 23.55 39.30 -3.95
N THR A 673 24.14 40.50 -3.86
CA THR A 673 24.07 41.52 -4.90
C THR A 673 25.43 41.62 -5.57
N GLY A 674 25.47 41.32 -6.87
CA GLY A 674 26.63 41.56 -7.74
C GLY A 674 26.36 42.74 -8.67
N SER A 675 27.30 43.68 -8.78
CA SER A 675 27.23 44.75 -9.78
C SER A 675 28.25 44.54 -10.88
N LEU A 676 27.79 44.51 -12.14
CA LEU A 676 28.62 44.42 -13.33
C LEU A 676 28.64 45.76 -14.06
N SER A 677 29.79 46.41 -14.11
CA SER A 677 29.98 47.61 -14.91
C SER A 677 30.41 47.26 -16.33
N LYS A 678 29.44 47.31 -17.26
CA LYS A 678 29.58 47.60 -18.70
C LYS A 678 30.56 46.72 -19.51
N VAL A 679 30.21 45.45 -19.79
CA VAL A 679 30.82 44.63 -20.87
C VAL A 679 29.79 43.63 -21.44
N MET A 680 29.80 43.39 -22.76
CA MET A 680 29.04 42.30 -23.43
C MET A 680 29.57 40.93 -22.98
N LEU A 681 28.97 40.37 -21.93
CA LEU A 681 29.18 38.98 -21.51
C LEU A 681 28.05 38.11 -22.05
N ASN A 682 28.39 36.92 -22.55
CA ASN A 682 27.42 35.99 -23.14
C ASN A 682 26.92 34.91 -22.16
N ASN A 683 27.54 34.74 -20.98
CA ASN A 683 27.06 33.88 -19.89
C ASN A 683 27.83 34.17 -18.58
N GLU A 684 27.16 33.93 -17.44
CA GLU A 684 27.75 33.85 -16.09
C GLU A 684 27.71 32.40 -15.60
N THR A 685 28.65 31.99 -14.76
CA THR A 685 28.70 30.64 -14.18
C THR A 685 29.03 30.75 -12.71
N PHE A 686 28.14 30.26 -11.86
CA PHE A 686 28.32 30.21 -10.42
C PHE A 686 28.57 28.77 -10.00
N ILE A 687 29.65 28.54 -9.25
CA ILE A 687 29.97 27.24 -8.64
C ILE A 687 29.57 27.33 -7.17
N VAL A 688 28.68 26.45 -6.73
CA VAL A 688 28.15 26.43 -5.36
C VAL A 688 28.24 25.00 -4.83
N GLU A 689 28.37 24.85 -3.51
CA GLU A 689 28.46 23.53 -2.88
C GLU A 689 27.15 22.73 -3.01
N PRO A 690 27.21 21.39 -2.93
CA PRO A 690 26.07 20.50 -3.19
C PRO A 690 24.84 20.73 -2.28
N GLU A 691 25.02 21.39 -1.14
CA GLU A 691 23.96 21.65 -0.15
C GLU A 691 23.17 22.96 -0.41
N THR A 692 23.37 23.61 -1.56
CA THR A 692 22.78 24.92 -1.88
C THR A 692 22.04 24.93 -3.22
N ASP A 693 20.74 25.24 -3.18
CA ASP A 693 19.87 25.31 -4.36
C ASP A 693 19.68 26.75 -4.89
N PHE A 694 19.59 26.90 -6.21
CA PHE A 694 19.26 28.17 -6.88
C PHE A 694 17.75 28.37 -7.01
N LYS A 695 17.24 29.55 -6.62
CA LYS A 695 15.85 29.96 -6.88
C LYS A 695 15.77 31.28 -7.66
N TYR A 696 14.92 31.31 -8.69
CA TYR A 696 14.55 32.53 -9.42
C TYR A 696 13.38 33.23 -8.72
N ALA A 697 13.51 34.52 -8.39
CA ALA A 697 12.43 35.35 -7.85
C ALA A 697 11.91 36.34 -8.90
N HIS A 698 10.60 36.35 -9.13
CA HIS A 698 9.93 37.36 -9.98
C HIS A 698 9.56 38.59 -9.14
N LEU A 699 10.10 39.76 -9.50
CA LEU A 699 9.66 41.06 -8.97
C LEU A 699 8.57 41.65 -9.87
N THR A 700 7.39 41.95 -9.31
CA THR A 700 6.31 42.66 -10.00
C THR A 700 6.54 44.17 -9.98
N ASN A 701 6.41 44.78 -11.18
CA ASN A 701 6.64 46.18 -11.51
C ASN A 701 6.15 47.23 -10.50
N SER A 702 7.04 48.16 -10.14
CA SER A 702 6.65 49.58 -10.09
C SER A 702 7.84 50.50 -10.44
N LYS A 703 7.58 51.36 -11.44
CA LYS A 703 8.24 52.64 -11.80
C LYS A 703 9.76 52.67 -12.11
N ARG A 704 10.02 52.82 -13.42
CA ARG A 704 11.12 53.52 -14.13
C ARG A 704 12.26 54.07 -13.26
N GLU A 705 13.36 53.29 -13.22
CA GLU A 705 14.74 53.73 -13.47
C GLU A 705 15.56 52.46 -13.81
N LEU A 706 16.29 52.46 -14.93
CA LEU A 706 17.09 51.31 -15.37
C LEU A 706 18.36 51.20 -14.48
N GLN A 707 18.23 50.50 -13.36
CA GLN A 707 19.32 49.80 -12.69
C GLN A 707 19.00 48.30 -12.75
N CYS A 708 19.85 47.51 -13.42
CA CYS A 708 19.77 46.05 -13.36
C CYS A 708 20.18 45.59 -11.95
N LEU A 709 19.20 45.46 -11.06
CA LEU A 709 19.37 44.81 -9.76
C LEU A 709 19.09 43.31 -9.93
N CYS A 710 20.13 42.47 -9.91
CA CYS A 710 19.97 41.05 -9.60
C CYS A 710 20.14 40.90 -8.09
N CYS A 711 19.04 40.77 -7.35
CA CYS A 711 19.06 40.26 -5.98
C CYS A 711 18.93 38.73 -6.05
N LEU A 712 20.01 38.01 -5.80
CA LEU A 712 20.01 36.56 -5.58
C LEU A 712 19.72 36.31 -4.10
N THR A 713 18.97 35.27 -3.73
CA THR A 713 18.77 34.84 -2.33
C THR A 713 19.19 33.38 -2.16
N ILE A 714 20.05 33.11 -1.19
CA ILE A 714 20.68 31.81 -0.87
C ILE A 714 20.03 31.28 0.41
N ASP A 715 19.55 30.04 0.39
CA ASP A 715 18.95 29.33 1.53
C ASP A 715 19.98 28.31 2.06
N SER A 716 20.34 28.34 3.35
CA SER A 716 21.30 27.38 3.95
C SER A 716 20.77 26.83 5.27
N ASN A 717 20.73 25.51 5.42
CA ASN A 717 20.16 24.84 6.58
C ASN A 717 21.25 24.20 7.48
N LYS A 718 21.46 24.82 8.66
CA LYS A 718 22.09 24.33 9.91
C LYS A 718 23.53 23.73 9.94
N ARG A 719 24.35 24.48 10.72
CA ARG A 719 25.42 24.09 11.69
C ARG A 719 26.66 23.34 11.19
N LYS A 720 27.71 24.11 10.85
CA LYS A 720 29.10 23.96 11.38
C LYS A 720 29.89 25.28 11.22
N ASN A 721 29.80 26.13 12.22
CA ASN A 721 30.30 27.52 12.24
C ASN A 721 31.84 27.71 12.33
N PHE A 722 32.66 26.75 11.91
CA PHE A 722 34.13 26.91 11.97
C PHE A 722 34.89 26.55 10.68
N GLU A 723 34.28 25.84 9.73
CA GLU A 723 34.92 25.55 8.43
C GLU A 723 34.67 26.64 7.37
N LEU A 724 33.52 27.32 7.44
CA LEU A 724 33.19 28.41 6.52
C LEU A 724 34.21 29.57 6.59
N VAL A 725 34.74 29.86 7.79
CA VAL A 725 35.73 30.93 8.01
C VAL A 725 37.12 30.54 7.48
N ARG A 726 37.47 29.25 7.47
CA ARG A 726 38.71 28.76 6.85
C ARG A 726 38.62 28.73 5.33
N ALA A 727 37.47 28.37 4.77
CA ALA A 727 37.23 28.44 3.32
C ALA A 727 37.28 29.89 2.79
N LEU A 728 36.73 30.84 3.56
CA LEU A 728 36.79 32.29 3.26
C LEU A 728 38.23 32.85 3.26
N PHE A 729 39.15 32.30 4.07
CA PHE A 729 40.55 32.73 4.10
C PHE A 729 41.36 32.18 2.90
N ILE A 730 41.04 30.98 2.40
CA ILE A 730 41.70 30.38 1.23
C ILE A 730 41.29 31.11 -0.07
N LEU A 731 40.04 31.59 -0.16
CA LEU A 731 39.56 32.37 -1.30
C LEU A 731 40.25 33.75 -1.41
N LEU A 732 40.56 34.39 -0.27
CA LEU A 732 41.23 35.70 -0.21
C LEU A 732 42.73 35.63 -0.59
N ILE A 733 43.39 34.48 -0.40
CA ILE A 733 44.82 34.33 -0.73
C ILE A 733 45.02 34.06 -2.23
N SER A 734 44.11 33.32 -2.88
CA SER A 734 44.21 33.05 -4.33
C SER A 734 43.94 34.28 -5.21
N ILE A 735 43.23 35.30 -4.71
CA ILE A 735 42.98 36.54 -5.46
C ILE A 735 44.16 37.52 -5.34
N ARG A 736 44.98 37.44 -4.29
CA ARG A 736 46.12 38.35 -4.08
C ARG A 736 47.40 38.00 -4.85
N MET A 737 47.54 36.80 -5.41
CA MET A 737 48.73 36.42 -6.20
C MET A 737 48.70 36.86 -7.67
N CYS A 738 47.60 37.43 -8.19
CA CYS A 738 47.54 37.94 -9.57
C CYS A 738 47.83 39.45 -9.72
N ALA A 739 48.10 40.17 -8.63
CA ALA A 739 48.43 41.60 -8.69
C ALA A 739 49.93 41.81 -8.38
N GLY A 740 50.78 41.62 -9.39
CA GLY A 740 52.14 42.14 -9.36
C GLY A 740 52.11 43.67 -9.41
N LEU A 741 52.15 44.33 -8.26
CA LEU A 741 52.44 45.76 -8.19
C LEU A 741 53.95 45.97 -8.04
N TYR A 742 54.55 46.55 -9.08
CA TYR A 742 55.82 47.25 -9.01
C TYR A 742 55.71 48.41 -8.00
N LEU A 743 56.62 48.42 -7.03
CA LEU A 743 56.86 49.54 -6.12
C LEU A 743 57.32 50.79 -6.88
N HIS A 744 56.83 51.97 -6.48
CA HIS A 744 57.69 53.15 -6.34
C HIS A 744 57.11 54.16 -5.33
N PHE A 745 57.91 54.33 -4.27
CA PHE A 745 57.94 55.33 -3.17
C PHE A 745 56.70 55.54 -2.31
#